data_AF-A0A1G7IEC3-F1
#
_entry.id   AF-A0A1G7IEC3-F1
#
_cell.length_a   1.000
_cell.length_b   1.000
_cell.length_c   1.000
_cell.angle_alpha   90.00
_cell.angle_beta   90.00
_cell.angle_gamma   90.00
#
_symmetry.space_group_name_H-M   'P 1'
#
loop_
_entity.id
_entity.type
_entity.pdbx_description
1 polymer ?
#
loop_
_entity_poly.entity_id
_entity_poly.type
_entity_poly.pdbx_seq_one_letter_code
_entity_poly.pdbx_strand_id
1 'polypeptide(L)'
;MLLNLIKKTFDIREGEFKISFYMLAYIFLVIASLLIIKPTVNALFLSELGVENLPLAFLLVAATAIVSSYAYSRALARFSLKKIIRFTLSVSIILSIALALLLRFHYLNKWALYFFYVWVAIHAVLSASQFWVMANLVYNAREAKRLFGFIGSGAILGGILGGYLTSLLAPLIGNENVIFIAALFLGICIALLNKIWKARIIKLNTFKQKKRTGVPEVKPITLIKNSKHLTYLAGIVGVSVIVAKLVDYLYSDFASARIPDPDELTSFFAFWFSTFNLLALLIQLFFTQRVVGIWGVGFSLMLLPLGIFLGAALFFVVPELSVIIFIKAVDGTLKQSIHKSATELLSLPLAFDLKNKTKSFIDVVVDSVATGIAGFILIFAIKGLDLPIYYITSIIIFLVGIWMFFIYKVRKEYFQTFRENLAELANIKIKDTSVVKNVSVVEGMKTVFKSGSESQILFMLQKLQEINDKRFIKEVELLVDHPSLKVKTAAIQSLYFLNSNSMISQIPELLKSEDEDLVAATLAYLLLHAQKNEAIVFDAYLDDENLLVATTALLCLARESRDNYSLRTNYKLTERIAREIAAVKENQADVDRLQILLKTIGAANIASFHDILKEYLLHSSEAVQKTAIYAAGQTLSPEFIPLLVGFLPNKSLRNTALLALQNYGQQIQPTLLDMVKTHEVSIEVARFIPLVFKAFHSQDSVRNLFRLLEDKDLAVRLSAIRALSDLKADFPSLHFNNAKIVSSIYEECKLYHNTLSAMHTQIIVSYRNRKKTKEIVSEAERDARASLLELLERRLDAGLERIFKLLGLKYKQNDITIAYAGLVSEKQEARTNAIEFLDNLLSGELKRKLLPIIESSVVDVTSEEIIHQFKQKILTELECFQLLLEANDQKLKLAVFFLIGKQQDKKFIPLLEKYLEDDNFKIKSFAKEALEELHKIV
;
A
#
# COMPACT_ATOMS: atom_id res chain seq x y z
N MET A 1 -20.32 29.82 26.80
CA MET A 1 -19.46 29.93 25.59
C MET A 1 -18.30 28.94 25.61
N LEU A 2 -17.41 28.96 26.62
CA LEU A 2 -16.26 28.04 26.73
C LEU A 2 -16.65 26.54 26.73
N LEU A 3 -17.73 26.19 27.44
CA LEU A 3 -18.26 24.81 27.50
C LEU A 3 -18.71 24.29 26.12
N ASN A 4 -19.35 25.14 25.31
CA ASN A 4 -19.81 24.77 23.98
C ASN A 4 -18.64 24.67 23.00
N LEU A 5 -17.61 25.50 23.16
CA LEU A 5 -16.38 25.40 22.39
C LEU A 5 -15.66 24.07 22.68
N ILE A 6 -15.46 23.71 23.95
CA ILE A 6 -14.81 22.46 24.37
C ILE A 6 -15.62 21.24 23.90
N LYS A 7 -16.95 21.26 24.05
CA LYS A 7 -17.81 20.17 23.56
C LYS A 7 -17.70 19.99 22.05
N LYS A 8 -17.62 21.08 21.28
CA LYS A 8 -17.52 21.05 19.81
C LYS A 8 -16.13 20.64 19.33
N THR A 9 -15.07 21.05 20.03
CA THR A 9 -13.67 20.70 19.68
C THR A 9 -13.33 19.24 20.02
N PHE A 10 -13.86 18.68 21.11
CA PHE A 10 -13.59 17.30 21.54
C PHE A 10 -14.78 16.34 21.31
N ASP A 11 -15.79 16.76 20.54
CA ASP A 11 -17.02 16.01 20.21
C ASP A 11 -17.69 15.36 21.46
N ILE A 12 -17.70 16.06 22.60
CA ILE A 12 -18.21 15.52 23.87
C ILE A 12 -19.75 15.52 23.86
N ARG A 13 -20.38 14.34 23.92
CA ARG A 13 -21.85 14.19 23.94
C ARG A 13 -22.47 14.63 25.26
N GLU A 14 -23.77 14.94 25.23
CA GLU A 14 -24.53 15.27 26.43
C GLU A 14 -24.50 14.12 27.45
N GLY A 15 -24.18 14.44 28.71
CA GLY A 15 -24.00 13.46 29.79
C GLY A 15 -22.57 12.93 29.97
N GLU A 16 -21.67 13.09 28.98
CA GLU A 16 -20.28 12.59 29.08
C GLU A 16 -19.32 13.62 29.72
N PHE A 17 -19.64 14.91 29.66
CA PHE A 17 -18.74 15.96 30.14
C PHE A 17 -18.38 15.83 31.63
N LYS A 18 -19.37 15.58 32.50
CA LYS A 18 -19.15 15.51 33.96
C LYS A 18 -18.16 14.40 34.35
N ILE A 19 -18.29 13.21 33.75
CA ILE A 19 -17.41 12.08 34.07
C ILE A 19 -16.00 12.30 33.49
N SER A 20 -15.90 12.85 32.28
CA SER A 20 -14.62 13.18 31.65
C SER A 20 -13.87 14.28 32.37
N PHE A 21 -14.59 15.27 32.92
CA PHE A 21 -13.99 16.27 33.79
C PHE A 21 -13.46 15.67 35.10
N TYR A 22 -14.18 14.74 35.74
CA TYR A 22 -13.67 14.06 36.93
C TYR A 22 -12.43 13.20 36.64
N MET A 23 -12.41 12.52 35.49
CA MET A 23 -11.23 11.76 35.05
C MET A 23 -10.04 12.67 34.76
N LEU A 24 -10.26 13.81 34.10
CA LEU A 24 -9.24 14.85 33.85
C LEU A 24 -8.70 15.41 35.17
N ALA A 25 -9.58 15.84 36.08
CA ALA A 25 -9.20 16.37 37.39
C ALA A 25 -8.44 15.34 38.23
N TYR A 26 -8.83 14.06 38.16
CA TYR A 26 -8.14 12.99 38.87
C TYR A 26 -6.69 12.82 38.39
N ILE A 27 -6.46 12.67 37.07
CA ILE A 27 -5.09 12.51 36.56
C ILE A 27 -4.27 13.78 36.74
N PHE A 28 -4.90 14.96 36.62
CA PHE A 28 -4.28 16.25 36.88
C PHE A 28 -3.70 16.31 38.30
N LEU A 29 -4.50 15.98 39.31
CA LEU A 29 -4.06 16.04 40.71
C LEU A 29 -3.03 14.97 41.06
N VAL A 30 -3.16 13.75 40.49
CA VAL A 30 -2.15 12.69 40.66
C VAL A 30 -0.81 13.15 40.11
N ILE A 31 -0.75 13.65 38.87
CA ILE A 31 0.51 14.10 38.28
C ILE A 31 1.04 15.36 38.95
N ALA A 32 0.18 16.28 39.37
CA ALA A 32 0.60 17.45 40.15
C ALA A 32 1.25 17.06 41.48
N SER A 33 0.64 16.13 42.23
CA SER A 33 1.24 15.61 43.47
C SER A 33 2.59 14.93 43.22
N LEU A 34 2.74 14.25 42.09
CA LEU A 34 3.97 13.59 41.71
C LEU A 34 5.09 14.58 41.38
N LEU A 35 4.78 15.64 40.63
CA LEU A 35 5.76 16.68 40.32
C LEU A 35 6.01 17.67 41.46
N ILE A 36 5.27 17.55 42.57
CA ILE A 36 5.64 18.17 43.85
C ILE A 36 6.68 17.31 44.58
N ILE A 37 6.39 16.02 44.77
CA ILE A 37 7.22 15.15 45.61
C ILE A 37 8.54 14.79 44.91
N LYS A 38 8.52 14.56 43.60
CA LYS A 38 9.68 14.06 42.85
C LYS A 38 10.88 15.03 42.86
N PRO A 39 10.74 16.34 42.55
CA PRO A 39 11.84 17.28 42.64
C PRO A 39 12.48 17.32 44.03
N THR A 40 11.64 17.35 45.09
CA THR A 40 12.11 17.39 46.48
C THR A 40 12.89 16.13 46.85
N VAL A 41 12.35 14.94 46.57
CA VAL A 41 13.05 13.68 46.85
C VAL A 41 14.34 13.56 46.04
N ASN A 42 14.35 14.00 44.78
CA ASN A 42 15.56 14.00 43.97
C ASN A 42 16.64 14.93 44.53
N ALA A 43 16.28 16.17 44.91
CA ALA A 43 17.23 17.13 45.47
C ALA A 43 17.80 16.65 46.81
N LEU A 44 16.94 16.16 47.72
CA LEU A 44 17.35 15.59 49.01
C LEU A 44 18.26 14.37 48.84
N PHE A 45 17.92 13.48 47.90
CA PHE A 45 18.75 12.32 47.61
C PHE A 45 20.15 12.75 47.13
N LEU A 46 20.23 13.74 46.24
CA LEU A 46 21.51 14.22 45.71
C LEU A 46 22.34 14.98 46.75
N SER A 47 21.71 15.81 47.56
CA SER A 47 22.38 16.61 48.60
C SER A 47 23.00 15.74 49.69
N GLU A 48 22.31 14.67 50.12
CA GLU A 48 22.73 13.85 51.28
C GLU A 48 23.50 12.58 50.89
N LEU A 49 23.16 11.95 49.77
CA LEU A 49 23.78 10.70 49.32
C LEU A 49 24.76 10.89 48.17
N GLY A 50 24.73 12.03 47.47
CA GLY A 50 25.54 12.26 46.29
C GLY A 50 25.03 11.54 45.04
N VAL A 51 25.47 12.03 43.88
CA VAL A 51 25.02 11.58 42.55
C VAL A 51 25.46 10.13 42.28
N GLU A 52 26.62 9.72 42.79
CA GLU A 52 27.22 8.38 42.63
C GLU A 52 26.32 7.23 43.12
N ASN A 53 25.30 7.55 43.92
CA ASN A 53 24.36 6.60 44.49
C ASN A 53 23.05 6.47 43.68
N LEU A 54 22.80 7.35 42.70
CA LEU A 54 21.68 7.23 41.75
C LEU A 54 21.66 5.91 40.96
N PRO A 55 22.80 5.37 40.47
CA PRO A 55 22.79 4.12 39.72
C PRO A 55 22.25 2.94 40.54
N LEU A 56 22.57 2.90 41.84
CA LEU A 56 22.03 1.91 42.77
C LEU A 56 20.52 2.12 42.98
N ALA A 57 20.09 3.38 43.09
CA ALA A 57 18.66 3.70 43.17
C ALA A 57 17.90 3.24 41.92
N PHE A 58 18.46 3.40 40.71
CA PHE A 58 17.86 2.88 39.47
C PHE A 58 17.71 1.35 39.47
N LEU A 59 18.69 0.61 39.99
CA LEU A 59 18.58 -0.84 40.16
C LEU A 59 17.48 -1.23 41.15
N LEU A 60 17.40 -0.54 42.30
CA LEU A 60 16.35 -0.78 43.29
C LEU A 60 14.96 -0.45 42.72
N VAL A 61 14.83 0.62 41.94
CA VAL A 61 13.60 0.97 41.22
C VAL A 61 13.22 -0.16 40.26
N ALA A 62 14.15 -0.64 39.43
CA ALA A 62 13.89 -1.70 38.47
C ALA A 62 13.43 -3.01 39.16
N ALA A 63 14.15 -3.45 40.20
CA ALA A 63 13.79 -4.65 40.96
C ALA A 63 12.42 -4.49 41.65
N THR A 64 12.19 -3.36 42.31
CA THR A 64 10.93 -3.08 43.02
C THR A 64 9.76 -2.92 42.05
N ALA A 65 9.97 -2.39 40.84
CA ALA A 65 8.94 -2.22 39.83
C ALA A 65 8.46 -3.57 39.30
N ILE A 66 9.37 -4.52 39.07
CA ILE A 66 9.03 -5.90 38.67
C ILE A 66 8.19 -6.58 39.76
N VAL A 67 8.63 -6.51 41.01
CA VAL A 67 7.91 -7.09 42.16
C VAL A 67 6.54 -6.43 42.34
N SER A 68 6.47 -5.10 42.26
CA SER A 68 5.23 -4.33 42.40
C SER A 68 4.25 -4.63 41.27
N SER A 69 4.72 -4.78 40.04
CA SER A 69 3.89 -5.14 38.88
C SER A 69 3.29 -6.54 39.02
N TYR A 70 4.07 -7.50 39.51
CA TYR A 70 3.60 -8.85 39.80
C TYR A 70 2.57 -8.85 40.94
N ALA A 71 2.85 -8.15 42.04
CA ALA A 71 1.95 -8.00 43.18
C ALA A 71 0.63 -7.33 42.77
N TYR A 72 0.70 -6.27 41.95
CA TYR A 72 -0.48 -5.58 41.40
C TYR A 72 -1.33 -6.51 40.54
N SER A 73 -0.71 -7.30 39.67
CA SER A 73 -1.41 -8.28 38.82
C SER A 73 -2.16 -9.32 39.66
N ARG A 74 -1.52 -9.84 40.73
CA ARG A 74 -2.19 -10.77 41.67
C ARG A 74 -3.28 -10.08 42.50
N ALA A 75 -3.08 -8.84 42.90
CA ALA A 75 -4.09 -8.07 43.64
C ALA A 75 -5.34 -7.84 42.78
N LEU A 76 -5.18 -7.56 41.49
CA LEU A 76 -6.29 -7.37 40.55
C LEU A 76 -7.13 -8.64 40.35
N ALA A 77 -6.53 -9.82 40.55
CA ALA A 77 -7.23 -11.11 40.52
C ALA A 77 -8.07 -11.38 41.79
N ARG A 78 -7.70 -10.81 42.94
CA ARG A 78 -8.33 -11.07 44.25
C ARG A 78 -9.20 -9.94 44.77
N PHE A 79 -8.92 -8.69 44.40
CA PHE A 79 -9.58 -7.50 44.93
C PHE A 79 -10.15 -6.64 43.80
N SER A 80 -11.21 -5.89 44.10
CA SER A 80 -11.75 -4.94 43.13
C SER A 80 -10.80 -3.75 42.92
N LEU A 81 -10.68 -3.28 41.68
CA LEU A 81 -9.79 -2.17 41.32
C LEU A 81 -10.00 -0.94 42.21
N LYS A 82 -11.24 -0.63 42.61
CA LYS A 82 -11.54 0.47 43.54
C LYS A 82 -10.79 0.35 44.88
N LYS A 83 -10.76 -0.86 45.45
CA LYS A 83 -10.08 -1.11 46.73
C LYS A 83 -8.57 -0.95 46.56
N ILE A 84 -8.03 -1.42 45.44
CA ILE A 84 -6.59 -1.31 45.12
C ILE A 84 -6.19 0.15 44.96
N ILE A 85 -6.89 0.92 44.12
CA ILE A 85 -6.59 2.36 43.92
C ILE A 85 -6.76 3.16 45.22
N ARG A 86 -7.79 2.85 46.01
CA ARG A 86 -7.97 3.52 47.31
C ARG A 86 -6.81 3.21 48.26
N PHE A 87 -6.40 1.95 48.33
CA PHE A 87 -5.27 1.52 49.15
C PHE A 87 -3.98 2.22 48.73
N THR A 88 -3.66 2.27 47.43
CA THR A 88 -2.45 2.93 46.93
C THR A 88 -2.47 4.44 47.18
N LEU A 89 -3.61 5.11 46.99
CA LEU A 89 -3.75 6.53 47.33
C LEU A 89 -3.59 6.77 48.84
N SER A 90 -4.24 5.98 49.69
CA SER A 90 -4.12 6.10 51.15
C SER A 90 -2.69 5.88 51.63
N VAL A 91 -2.01 4.85 51.14
CA VAL A 91 -0.58 4.61 51.44
C VAL A 91 0.28 5.77 50.95
N SER A 92 0.00 6.32 49.76
CA SER A 92 0.77 7.44 49.22
C SER A 92 0.59 8.73 50.03
N ILE A 93 -0.63 8.97 50.55
CA ILE A 93 -0.90 10.10 51.47
C ILE A 93 -0.11 9.92 52.77
N ILE A 94 -0.16 8.73 53.38
CA ILE A 94 0.57 8.43 54.63
C ILE A 94 2.07 8.61 54.42
N LEU A 95 2.62 8.09 53.33
CA LEU A 95 4.04 8.21 53.02
C LEU A 95 4.46 9.65 52.70
N SER A 96 3.61 10.43 52.04
CA SER A 96 3.87 11.86 51.81
C SER A 96 3.90 12.64 53.13
N ILE A 97 2.94 12.39 54.02
CA ILE A 97 2.90 13.02 55.35
C ILE A 97 4.11 12.58 56.19
N ALA A 98 4.46 11.29 56.15
CA ALA A 98 5.63 10.78 56.84
C ALA A 98 6.92 11.45 56.35
N LEU A 99 7.09 11.62 55.03
CA LEU A 99 8.23 12.35 54.45
C LEU A 99 8.27 13.81 54.94
N ALA A 100 7.13 14.51 54.92
CA ALA A 100 7.04 15.89 55.39
C ALA A 100 7.39 16.03 56.88
N LEU A 101 6.94 15.10 57.73
CA LEU A 101 7.27 15.09 59.16
C LEU A 101 8.74 14.74 59.40
N LEU A 102 9.29 13.75 58.69
CA LEU A 102 10.70 13.37 58.80
C LEU A 102 11.63 14.52 58.40
N LEU A 103 11.25 15.29 57.37
CA LEU A 103 11.95 16.52 56.99
C LEU A 103 11.87 17.58 58.09
N ARG A 104 10.66 17.88 58.58
CA ARG A 104 10.45 18.89 59.61
C ARG A 104 11.26 18.63 60.88
N PHE A 105 11.36 17.36 61.30
CA PHE A 105 12.13 16.96 62.49
C PHE A 105 13.58 16.54 62.20
N HIS A 106 14.05 16.68 60.95
CA HIS A 106 15.42 16.37 60.55
C HIS A 106 15.86 14.90 60.85
N TYR A 107 14.92 13.96 60.78
CA TYR A 107 15.14 12.51 61.03
C TYR A 107 15.33 11.71 59.73
N LEU A 108 15.99 12.27 58.72
CA LEU A 108 16.26 11.55 57.48
C LEU A 108 17.57 10.76 57.57
N ASN A 109 17.46 9.43 57.42
CA ASN A 109 18.62 8.57 57.28
C ASN A 109 18.83 8.13 55.82
N LYS A 110 20.01 7.59 55.53
CA LYS A 110 20.40 7.15 54.17
C LYS A 110 19.39 6.17 53.55
N TRP A 111 18.90 5.21 54.34
CA TRP A 111 17.94 4.21 53.87
C TRP A 111 16.54 4.78 53.61
N ALA A 112 16.11 5.79 54.37
CA ALA A 112 14.85 6.49 54.15
C ALA A 112 14.87 7.23 52.81
N LEU A 113 15.99 7.86 52.44
CA LEU A 113 16.14 8.53 51.14
C LEU A 113 16.05 7.53 49.97
N TYR A 114 16.71 6.37 50.05
CA TYR A 114 16.53 5.30 49.07
C TYR A 114 15.08 4.81 49.01
N PHE A 115 14.45 4.60 50.16
CA PHE A 115 13.06 4.15 50.24
C PHE A 115 12.12 5.15 49.57
N PHE A 116 12.20 6.45 49.89
CA PHE A 116 11.35 7.48 49.30
C PHE A 116 11.64 7.69 47.82
N TYR A 117 12.90 7.61 47.39
CA TYR A 117 13.26 7.67 45.97
C TYR A 117 12.60 6.53 45.18
N VAL A 118 12.75 5.29 45.67
CA VAL A 118 12.13 4.11 45.04
C VAL A 118 10.62 4.22 45.09
N TRP A 119 10.04 4.62 46.23
CA TRP A 119 8.60 4.77 46.38
C TRP A 119 8.02 5.79 45.41
N VAL A 120 8.64 6.97 45.22
CA VAL A 120 8.17 7.98 44.25
C VAL A 120 8.16 7.41 42.82
N ALA A 121 9.21 6.68 42.44
CA ALA A 121 9.28 6.04 41.13
C ALA A 121 8.18 4.98 40.94
N ILE A 122 7.93 4.15 41.97
CA ILE A 122 6.86 3.14 41.96
C ILE A 122 5.49 3.81 41.94
N HIS A 123 5.29 4.87 42.72
CA HIS A 123 4.06 5.66 42.73
C HIS A 123 3.77 6.24 41.33
N ALA A 124 4.79 6.69 40.60
CA ALA A 124 4.65 7.16 39.22
C ALA A 124 4.08 6.10 38.29
N VAL A 125 4.77 4.95 38.21
CA VAL A 125 4.41 3.86 37.29
C VAL A 125 3.06 3.25 37.67
N LEU A 126 2.84 3.02 38.97
CA LEU A 126 1.63 2.38 39.47
C LEU A 126 0.39 3.27 39.31
N SER A 127 0.48 4.56 39.66
CA SER A 127 -0.65 5.49 39.55
C SER A 127 -1.04 5.73 38.09
N ALA A 128 -0.06 5.85 37.19
CA ALA A 128 -0.32 5.95 35.75
C ALA A 128 -1.01 4.69 35.22
N SER A 129 -0.52 3.50 35.57
CA SER A 129 -1.13 2.23 35.17
C SER A 129 -2.57 2.11 35.68
N GLN A 130 -2.79 2.37 36.97
CA GLN A 130 -4.11 2.32 37.60
C GLN A 130 -5.12 3.27 36.97
N PHE A 131 -4.67 4.46 36.59
CA PHE A 131 -5.50 5.44 35.89
C PHE A 131 -6.01 4.90 34.56
N TRP A 132 -5.13 4.32 33.74
CA TRP A 132 -5.52 3.79 32.43
C TRP A 132 -6.42 2.55 32.53
N VAL A 133 -6.18 1.68 33.52
CA VAL A 133 -7.10 0.56 33.81
C VAL A 133 -8.48 1.09 34.22
N MET A 134 -8.53 2.14 35.05
CA MET A 134 -9.79 2.80 35.40
C MET A 134 -10.46 3.47 34.19
N ALA A 135 -9.70 4.11 33.30
CA ALA A 135 -10.22 4.71 32.08
C ALA A 135 -10.87 3.68 31.15
N ASN A 136 -10.23 2.52 30.98
CA ASN A 136 -10.77 1.40 30.18
C ASN A 136 -12.03 0.77 30.79
N LEU A 137 -12.21 0.89 32.11
CA LEU A 137 -13.46 0.52 32.78
C LEU A 137 -14.59 1.53 32.53
N VAL A 138 -14.28 2.82 32.60
CA VAL A 138 -15.25 3.92 32.49
C VAL A 138 -15.74 4.09 31.04
N TYR A 139 -14.82 3.97 30.07
CA TYR A 139 -15.06 4.26 28.66
C TYR A 139 -15.01 3.01 27.78
N ASN A 140 -15.89 2.95 26.80
CA ASN A 140 -15.78 1.96 25.72
C ASN A 140 -14.78 2.42 24.64
N ALA A 141 -14.41 1.53 23.71
CA ALA A 141 -13.41 1.84 22.68
C ALA A 141 -13.75 3.06 21.80
N ARG A 142 -15.04 3.32 21.53
CA ARG A 142 -15.48 4.48 20.74
C ARG A 142 -15.37 5.79 21.55
N GLU A 143 -15.78 5.76 22.80
CA GLU A 143 -15.65 6.89 23.72
C GLU A 143 -14.17 7.22 24.01
N ALA A 144 -13.33 6.20 24.16
CA ALA A 144 -11.90 6.34 24.40
C ALA A 144 -11.19 7.08 23.25
N LYS A 145 -11.47 6.69 21.99
CA LYS A 145 -10.90 7.34 20.79
C LYS A 145 -11.12 8.86 20.77
N ARG A 146 -12.25 9.31 21.31
CA ARG A 146 -12.65 10.71 21.31
C ARG A 146 -12.21 11.48 22.57
N LEU A 147 -12.42 10.88 23.74
CA LEU A 147 -12.31 11.58 25.03
C LEU A 147 -10.91 11.51 25.65
N PHE A 148 -10.06 10.55 25.25
CA PHE A 148 -8.74 10.38 25.86
C PHE A 148 -7.79 11.54 25.57
N GLY A 149 -7.96 12.26 24.45
CA GLY A 149 -7.20 13.48 24.18
C GLY A 149 -7.50 14.58 25.21
N PHE A 150 -8.79 14.82 25.49
CA PHE A 150 -9.21 15.77 26.52
C PHE A 150 -8.73 15.34 27.91
N ILE A 151 -8.97 14.07 28.28
CA ILE A 151 -8.59 13.56 29.60
C ILE A 151 -7.06 13.57 29.80
N GLY A 152 -6.31 13.14 28.79
CA GLY A 152 -4.84 13.10 28.80
C GLY A 152 -4.19 14.47 28.94
N SER A 153 -4.84 15.54 28.47
CA SER A 153 -4.36 16.92 28.68
C SER A 153 -4.25 17.28 30.17
N GLY A 154 -5.07 16.66 31.01
CA GLY A 154 -5.00 16.83 32.47
C GLY A 154 -3.66 16.39 33.05
N ALA A 155 -3.03 15.34 32.51
CA ALA A 155 -1.72 14.88 32.97
C ALA A 155 -0.63 15.94 32.71
N ILE A 156 -0.64 16.56 31.52
CA ILE A 156 0.35 17.57 31.13
C ILE A 156 0.15 18.85 31.97
N LEU A 157 -1.10 19.30 32.09
CA LEU A 157 -1.46 20.45 32.93
C LEU A 157 -1.10 20.22 34.40
N GLY A 158 -1.30 19.00 34.91
CA GLY A 158 -0.94 18.61 36.26
C GLY A 158 0.56 18.69 36.50
N GLY A 159 1.36 18.23 35.52
CA GLY A 159 2.82 18.37 35.59
C GLY A 159 3.27 19.83 35.62
N ILE A 160 2.70 20.67 34.75
CA ILE A 160 3.01 22.11 34.72
C ILE A 160 2.68 22.77 36.07
N LEU A 161 1.47 22.50 36.60
CA LEU A 161 1.05 23.07 37.88
C LEU A 161 1.94 22.56 39.03
N GLY A 162 2.16 21.26 39.15
CA GLY A 162 2.93 20.67 40.25
C GLY A 162 4.36 21.20 40.34
N GLY A 163 5.05 21.28 39.20
CA GLY A 163 6.43 21.79 39.17
C GLY A 163 6.53 23.30 39.42
N TYR A 164 5.70 24.13 38.78
CA TYR A 164 5.73 25.58 39.07
C TYR A 164 5.27 25.90 40.49
N LEU A 165 4.21 25.25 40.98
CA LEU A 165 3.75 25.44 42.36
C LEU A 165 4.88 25.12 43.36
N THR A 166 5.64 24.06 43.11
CA THR A 166 6.81 23.71 43.95
C THR A 166 7.94 24.71 43.81
N SER A 167 8.27 25.15 42.59
CA SER A 167 9.34 26.13 42.36
C SER A 167 9.05 27.49 43.02
N LEU A 168 7.79 27.92 43.05
CA LEU A 168 7.37 29.14 43.75
C LEU A 168 7.29 28.96 45.27
N LEU A 169 6.75 27.83 45.75
CA LEU A 169 6.47 27.65 47.18
C LEU A 169 7.64 27.10 47.98
N ALA A 170 8.50 26.25 47.40
CA ALA A 170 9.62 25.64 48.13
C ALA A 170 10.54 26.70 48.79
N PRO A 171 10.94 27.79 48.11
CA PRO A 171 11.75 28.85 48.73
C PRO A 171 10.99 29.70 49.76
N LEU A 172 9.66 29.74 49.70
CA LEU A 172 8.83 30.62 50.55
C LEU A 172 8.38 29.95 51.85
N ILE A 173 8.00 28.67 51.77
CA ILE A 173 7.40 27.93 52.88
C ILE A 173 8.18 26.66 53.25
N GLY A 174 9.30 26.34 52.57
CA GLY A 174 10.09 25.14 52.84
C GLY A 174 9.53 23.88 52.19
N ASN A 175 10.42 22.95 51.85
CA ASN A 175 10.11 21.70 51.14
C ASN A 175 9.10 20.81 51.89
N GLU A 176 9.18 20.78 53.22
CA GLU A 176 8.28 20.01 54.09
C GLU A 176 6.82 20.46 53.96
N ASN A 177 6.58 21.76 53.79
CA ASN A 177 5.23 22.32 53.72
C ASN A 177 4.58 22.11 52.35
N VAL A 178 5.38 22.12 51.27
CA VAL A 178 4.87 21.83 49.92
C VAL A 178 4.40 20.37 49.80
N ILE A 179 5.05 19.42 50.49
CA ILE A 179 4.65 18.00 50.45
C ILE A 179 3.25 17.78 51.07
N PHE A 180 2.84 18.57 52.07
CA PHE A 180 1.46 18.51 52.59
C PHE A 180 0.41 18.87 51.53
N ILE A 181 0.75 19.77 50.60
CA ILE A 181 -0.13 20.11 49.46
C ILE A 181 -0.29 18.90 48.54
N ALA A 182 0.78 18.14 48.29
CA ALA A 182 0.69 16.90 47.52
C ALA A 182 -0.20 15.86 48.21
N ALA A 183 -0.10 15.71 49.53
CA ALA A 183 -0.98 14.84 50.31
C ALA A 183 -2.46 15.27 50.23
N LEU A 184 -2.74 16.58 50.26
CA LEU A 184 -4.07 17.14 50.07
C LEU A 184 -4.64 16.81 48.67
N PHE A 185 -3.84 16.98 47.61
CA PHE A 185 -4.24 16.64 46.25
C PHE A 185 -4.60 15.16 46.11
N LEU A 186 -3.80 14.26 46.68
CA LEU A 186 -4.10 12.82 46.72
C LEU A 186 -5.37 12.52 47.53
N GLY A 187 -5.65 13.26 48.61
CA GLY A 187 -6.90 13.17 49.37
C GLY A 187 -8.13 13.52 48.52
N ILE A 188 -8.05 14.59 47.73
CA ILE A 188 -9.11 14.98 46.78
C ILE A 188 -9.32 13.88 45.72
N CYS A 189 -8.25 13.21 45.27
CA CYS A 189 -8.35 12.07 44.35
C CYS A 189 -9.21 10.92 44.90
N ILE A 190 -9.23 10.67 46.21
CA ILE A 190 -10.11 9.66 46.83
C ILE A 190 -11.60 10.06 46.68
N ALA A 191 -11.90 11.35 46.86
CA ALA A 191 -13.26 11.87 46.66
C ALA A 191 -13.69 11.78 45.19
N LEU A 192 -12.80 12.13 44.25
CA LEU A 192 -13.04 11.99 42.81
C LEU A 192 -13.24 10.53 42.40
N LEU A 193 -12.40 9.61 42.88
CA LEU A 193 -12.54 8.17 42.65
C LEU A 193 -13.94 7.68 43.06
N ASN A 194 -14.42 8.11 44.23
CA ASN A 194 -15.76 7.73 44.70
C ASN A 194 -16.89 8.30 43.80
N LYS A 195 -16.76 9.54 43.33
CA LYS A 195 -17.71 10.16 42.39
C LYS A 195 -17.73 9.44 41.04
N ILE A 196 -16.55 9.14 40.47
CA ILE A 196 -16.40 8.41 39.20
C ILE A 196 -17.03 7.01 39.31
N TRP A 197 -16.74 6.31 40.41
CA TRP A 197 -17.26 4.96 40.63
C TRP A 197 -18.79 4.93 40.74
N LYS A 198 -19.37 5.86 41.50
CA LYS A 198 -20.84 5.99 41.65
C LYS A 198 -21.54 6.39 40.35
N ALA A 199 -20.94 7.31 39.59
CA ALA A 199 -21.58 7.87 38.40
C ALA A 199 -21.65 6.91 37.21
N ARG A 200 -20.61 6.08 36.99
CA ARG A 200 -20.50 5.26 35.77
C ARG A 200 -20.25 3.77 36.02
N ILE A 201 -19.47 3.41 37.04
CA ILE A 201 -19.00 2.01 37.21
C ILE A 201 -20.05 1.14 37.91
N ILE A 202 -20.77 1.66 38.91
CA ILE A 202 -21.86 0.92 39.58
C ILE A 202 -23.01 0.58 38.60
N LYS A 203 -23.21 1.41 37.56
CA LYS A 203 -24.23 1.20 36.53
C LYS A 203 -23.86 0.13 35.50
N LEU A 204 -22.63 -0.42 35.54
CA LEU A 204 -22.18 -1.50 34.65
C LEU A 204 -22.40 -2.85 35.32
N ASN A 205 -23.11 -3.78 34.66
CA ASN A 205 -23.31 -5.15 35.16
C ASN A 205 -21.96 -5.92 35.26
N THR A 206 -21.86 -6.89 36.18
CA THR A 206 -20.63 -7.66 36.49
C THR A 206 -20.01 -8.33 35.26
N PHE A 207 -20.81 -8.83 34.32
CA PHE A 207 -20.33 -9.38 33.05
C PHE A 207 -19.65 -8.33 32.16
N LYS A 208 -20.19 -7.10 32.10
CA LYS A 208 -19.58 -5.98 31.35
C LYS A 208 -18.29 -5.49 32.02
N GLN A 209 -18.19 -5.58 33.35
CA GLN A 209 -16.95 -5.26 34.07
C GLN A 209 -15.87 -6.31 33.79
N LYS A 210 -16.18 -7.61 33.92
CA LYS A 210 -15.22 -8.71 33.70
C LYS A 210 -14.69 -8.75 32.26
N LYS A 211 -15.52 -8.41 31.26
CA LYS A 211 -15.10 -8.26 29.85
C LYS A 211 -14.18 -7.04 29.63
N ARG A 212 -14.32 -5.98 30.42
CA ARG A 212 -13.48 -4.75 30.34
C ARG A 212 -12.17 -4.84 31.13
N THR A 213 -12.08 -5.76 32.10
CA THR A 213 -10.87 -5.96 32.94
C THR A 213 -10.13 -7.28 32.69
N GLY A 214 -10.67 -8.16 31.83
CA GLY A 214 -10.11 -9.48 31.61
C GLY A 214 -8.68 -9.42 31.06
N VAL A 215 -7.74 -10.05 31.77
CA VAL A 215 -6.39 -10.33 31.26
C VAL A 215 -6.46 -11.66 30.51
N PRO A 216 -6.27 -11.69 29.17
CA PRO A 216 -6.35 -12.93 28.39
C PRO A 216 -5.11 -13.84 28.55
N GLU A 217 -5.27 -15.15 28.31
CA GLU A 217 -4.32 -16.25 28.61
C GLU A 217 -2.95 -16.20 27.90
N VAL A 218 -2.77 -15.41 26.85
CA VAL A 218 -1.54 -15.43 26.04
C VAL A 218 -0.48 -14.48 26.61
N LYS A 219 0.74 -14.99 26.87
CA LYS A 219 1.86 -14.20 27.38
C LYS A 219 2.29 -13.12 26.35
N PRO A 220 2.37 -11.84 26.71
CA PRO A 220 2.78 -10.75 25.79
C PRO A 220 4.19 -10.92 25.20
N ILE A 221 5.11 -11.53 25.96
CA ILE A 221 6.51 -11.69 25.53
C ILE A 221 6.66 -12.62 24.32
N THR A 222 5.80 -13.64 24.21
CA THR A 222 5.74 -14.55 23.05
C THR A 222 5.21 -13.83 21.81
N LEU A 223 4.25 -12.91 21.97
CA LEU A 223 3.73 -12.10 20.86
C LEU A 223 4.80 -11.11 20.34
N ILE A 224 5.60 -10.53 21.22
CA ILE A 224 6.72 -9.65 20.84
C ILE A 224 7.77 -10.43 20.04
N LYS A 225 8.24 -11.58 20.56
CA LYS A 225 9.28 -12.37 19.89
C LYS A 225 8.86 -12.89 18.51
N ASN A 226 7.58 -13.21 18.34
CA ASN A 226 7.05 -13.71 17.07
C ASN A 226 6.83 -12.60 16.03
N SER A 227 6.85 -11.32 16.42
CA SER A 227 6.68 -10.18 15.52
C SER A 227 7.93 -9.31 15.50
N LYS A 228 8.60 -9.26 14.34
CA LYS A 228 9.78 -8.41 14.13
C LYS A 228 9.46 -6.93 14.40
N HIS A 229 8.29 -6.45 13.97
CA HIS A 229 7.84 -5.08 14.20
C HIS A 229 7.73 -4.75 15.69
N LEU A 230 7.09 -5.62 16.47
CA LEU A 230 6.96 -5.45 17.92
C LEU A 230 8.31 -5.56 18.64
N THR A 231 9.19 -6.44 18.19
CA THR A 231 10.54 -6.57 18.76
C THR A 231 11.35 -5.29 18.55
N TYR A 232 11.34 -4.72 17.35
CA TYR A 232 12.06 -3.48 17.10
C TYR A 232 11.41 -2.29 17.82
N LEU A 233 10.08 -2.23 17.94
CA LEU A 233 9.39 -1.22 18.75
C LEU A 233 9.80 -1.30 20.22
N ALA A 234 9.85 -2.50 20.80
CA ALA A 234 10.37 -2.72 22.14
C ALA A 234 11.84 -2.30 22.27
N GLY A 235 12.66 -2.53 21.24
CA GLY A 235 14.04 -2.05 21.15
C GLY A 235 14.16 -0.52 21.17
N ILE A 236 13.34 0.19 20.38
CA ILE A 236 13.26 1.66 20.38
C ILE A 236 12.94 2.17 21.79
N VAL A 237 11.90 1.63 22.43
CA VAL A 237 11.50 2.07 23.79
C VAL A 237 12.60 1.75 24.80
N GLY A 238 13.15 0.54 24.80
CA GLY A 238 14.22 0.13 25.71
C GLY A 238 15.46 1.02 25.61
N VAL A 239 15.99 1.25 24.40
CA VAL A 239 17.15 2.11 24.20
C VAL A 239 16.82 3.57 24.56
N SER A 240 15.63 4.06 24.23
CA SER A 240 15.21 5.43 24.59
C SER A 240 15.16 5.66 26.10
N VAL A 241 14.81 4.63 26.88
CA VAL A 241 14.76 4.70 28.35
C VAL A 241 16.17 4.65 28.93
N ILE A 242 17.06 3.81 28.39
CA ILE A 242 18.47 3.79 28.80
C ILE A 242 19.09 5.16 28.57
N VAL A 243 18.95 5.72 27.37
CA VAL A 243 19.47 7.06 27.04
C VAL A 243 18.86 8.12 27.97
N ALA A 244 17.55 8.10 28.20
CA ALA A 244 16.91 9.06 29.10
C ALA A 244 17.43 8.97 30.54
N LYS A 245 17.78 7.77 31.03
CA LYS A 245 18.36 7.56 32.37
C LYS A 245 19.81 8.01 32.48
N LEU A 246 20.60 7.82 31.43
CA LEU A 246 21.95 8.39 31.36
C LEU A 246 21.91 9.93 31.30
N VAL A 247 20.98 10.49 30.53
CA VAL A 247 20.74 11.95 30.50
C VAL A 247 20.22 12.46 31.86
N ASP A 248 19.32 11.72 32.54
CA ASP A 248 18.89 12.03 33.92
C ASP A 248 20.10 12.11 34.85
N TYR A 249 21.02 11.14 34.75
CA TYR A 249 22.25 11.12 35.57
C TYR A 249 23.13 12.34 35.30
N LEU A 250 23.46 12.63 34.02
CA LEU A 250 24.25 13.81 33.65
C LEU A 250 23.62 15.12 34.14
N TYR A 251 22.30 15.23 34.01
CA TYR A 251 21.56 16.40 34.46
C TYR A 251 21.60 16.56 35.98
N SER A 252 21.44 15.47 36.73
CA SER A 252 21.54 15.48 38.20
C SER A 252 22.96 15.77 38.69
N ASP A 253 23.97 15.23 38.03
CA ASP A 253 25.38 15.45 38.34
C ASP A 253 25.76 16.94 38.28
N PHE A 254 25.57 17.55 37.10
CA PHE A 254 25.93 18.96 36.89
C PHE A 254 25.05 19.94 37.67
N ALA A 255 23.77 19.61 37.91
CA ALA A 255 22.89 20.46 38.70
C ALA A 255 23.31 20.50 40.17
N SER A 256 23.54 19.34 40.78
CA SER A 256 23.96 19.25 42.19
C SER A 256 25.37 19.78 42.43
N ALA A 257 26.27 19.66 41.44
CA ALA A 257 27.60 20.26 41.52
C ALA A 257 27.57 21.81 41.54
N ARG A 258 26.50 22.42 40.99
CA ARG A 258 26.39 23.89 40.87
C ARG A 258 25.44 24.53 41.88
N ILE A 259 24.49 23.77 42.41
CA ILE A 259 23.48 24.22 43.37
C ILE A 259 23.59 23.37 44.64
N PRO A 260 24.35 23.83 45.66
CA PRO A 260 24.57 23.08 46.89
C PRO A 260 23.34 23.03 47.80
N ASP A 261 22.49 24.06 47.75
CA ASP A 261 21.31 24.15 48.62
C ASP A 261 20.18 23.22 48.12
N PRO A 262 19.65 22.31 48.96
CA PRO A 262 18.63 21.35 48.53
C PRO A 262 17.28 21.98 48.20
N ASP A 263 16.92 23.13 48.79
CA ASP A 263 15.66 23.82 48.52
C ASP A 263 15.74 24.56 47.17
N GLU A 264 16.86 25.23 46.89
CA GLU A 264 17.16 25.81 45.58
C GLU A 264 17.25 24.73 44.49
N LEU A 265 17.91 23.61 44.76
CA LEU A 265 18.01 22.47 43.83
C LEU A 265 16.63 21.85 43.56
N THR A 266 15.77 21.79 44.58
CA THR A 266 14.37 21.38 44.42
C THR A 266 13.62 22.33 43.50
N SER A 267 13.75 23.64 43.72
CA SER A 267 13.09 24.65 42.88
C SER A 267 13.60 24.58 41.44
N PHE A 268 14.91 24.39 41.23
CA PHE A 268 15.54 24.22 39.92
C PHE A 268 14.96 23.00 39.17
N PHE A 269 14.90 21.82 39.80
CA PHE A 269 14.30 20.64 39.17
C PHE A 269 12.82 20.83 38.89
N ALA A 270 12.08 21.44 39.81
CA ALA A 270 10.66 21.67 39.66
C ALA A 270 10.35 22.65 38.50
N PHE A 271 11.13 23.73 38.37
CA PHE A 271 11.03 24.70 37.29
C PHE A 271 11.29 24.06 35.92
N TRP A 272 12.40 23.33 35.77
CA TRP A 272 12.75 22.73 34.49
C TRP A 272 11.83 21.58 34.10
N PHE A 273 11.45 20.70 35.03
CA PHE A 273 10.46 19.64 34.75
C PHE A 273 9.11 20.21 34.33
N SER A 274 8.67 21.33 34.93
CA SER A 274 7.46 22.03 34.50
C SER A 274 7.61 22.64 33.10
N THR A 275 8.72 23.35 32.87
CA THR A 275 9.02 24.00 31.59
C THR A 275 9.10 23.00 30.44
N PHE A 276 9.69 21.82 30.65
CA PHE A 276 9.70 20.75 29.65
C PHE A 276 8.29 20.25 29.32
N ASN A 277 7.40 20.13 30.31
CA ASN A 277 6.00 19.76 30.07
C ASN A 277 5.23 20.87 29.33
N LEU A 278 5.50 22.15 29.64
CA LEU A 278 4.89 23.28 28.95
C LEU A 278 5.32 23.34 27.47
N LEU A 279 6.62 23.22 27.20
CA LEU A 279 7.15 23.16 25.84
C LEU A 279 6.63 21.93 25.09
N ALA A 280 6.56 20.76 25.75
CA ALA A 280 5.96 19.56 25.17
C ALA A 280 4.51 19.82 24.75
N LEU A 281 3.71 20.50 25.57
CA LEU A 281 2.33 20.85 25.26
C LEU A 281 2.24 21.77 24.04
N LEU A 282 3.06 22.82 23.97
CA LEU A 282 3.09 23.75 22.84
C LEU A 282 3.47 23.03 21.55
N ILE A 283 4.51 22.19 21.58
CA ILE A 283 4.92 21.37 20.42
C ILE A 283 3.81 20.39 20.03
N GLN A 284 3.15 19.77 21.02
CA GLN A 284 2.05 18.85 20.78
C GLN A 284 0.85 19.51 20.09
N LEU A 285 0.47 20.72 20.53
CA LEU A 285 -0.69 21.43 20.00
C LEU A 285 -0.44 22.09 18.64
N PHE A 286 0.73 22.70 18.43
CA PHE A 286 0.98 23.55 17.25
C PHE A 286 1.84 22.91 16.15
N PHE A 287 2.72 21.97 16.51
CA PHE A 287 3.75 21.47 15.60
C PHE A 287 3.62 19.99 15.26
N THR A 288 3.12 19.17 16.18
CA THR A 288 3.12 17.71 16.03
C THR A 288 2.31 17.25 14.81
N GLN A 289 1.11 17.79 14.58
CA GLN A 289 0.30 17.44 13.40
C GLN A 289 1.01 17.79 12.08
N ARG A 290 1.69 18.94 12.02
CA ARG A 290 2.41 19.39 10.81
C ARG A 290 3.64 18.54 10.53
N VAL A 291 4.45 18.26 11.56
CA VAL A 291 5.67 17.46 11.43
C VAL A 291 5.32 16.04 11.01
N VAL A 292 4.39 15.40 11.72
CA VAL A 292 3.99 14.01 11.43
C VAL A 292 3.29 13.90 10.07
N GLY A 293 2.41 14.84 9.73
CA GLY A 293 1.65 14.81 8.46
C GLY A 293 2.49 15.09 7.21
N ILE A 294 3.47 16.00 7.29
CA ILE A 294 4.31 16.36 6.13
C ILE A 294 5.52 15.44 6.00
N TRP A 295 6.19 15.10 7.10
CA TRP A 295 7.48 14.38 7.09
C TRP A 295 7.31 12.88 7.37
N GLY A 296 6.11 12.44 7.75
CA GLY A 296 5.77 11.06 8.03
C GLY A 296 6.27 10.55 9.39
N VAL A 297 5.80 9.35 9.74
CA VAL A 297 6.05 8.71 11.05
C VAL A 297 7.53 8.38 11.26
N GLY A 298 8.21 7.91 10.21
CA GLY A 298 9.62 7.51 10.30
C GLY A 298 10.55 8.68 10.67
N PHE A 299 10.45 9.80 9.96
CA PHE A 299 11.27 10.99 10.26
C PHE A 299 10.95 11.57 11.64
N SER A 300 9.66 11.58 12.01
CA SER A 300 9.19 12.09 13.31
C SER A 300 9.85 11.36 14.49
N LEU A 301 10.10 10.05 14.38
CA LEU A 301 10.79 9.27 15.41
C LEU A 301 12.29 9.59 15.50
N MET A 302 12.92 9.99 14.39
CA MET A 302 14.36 10.31 14.34
C MET A 302 14.68 11.66 14.99
N LEU A 303 13.71 12.57 15.12
CA LEU A 303 13.95 13.91 15.68
C LEU A 303 14.49 13.89 17.12
N LEU A 304 13.95 13.01 17.97
CA LEU A 304 14.39 12.88 19.36
C LEU A 304 15.84 12.39 19.49
N PRO A 305 16.23 11.22 18.92
CA PRO A 305 17.62 10.77 18.97
C PRO A 305 18.57 11.76 18.28
N LEU A 306 18.17 12.39 17.18
CA LEU A 306 18.99 13.40 16.51
C LEU A 306 19.25 14.61 17.40
N GLY A 307 18.23 15.12 18.09
CA GLY A 307 18.39 16.22 19.03
C GLY A 307 19.30 15.87 20.21
N ILE A 308 19.19 14.65 20.76
CA ILE A 308 20.07 14.17 21.82
C ILE A 308 21.50 14.02 21.30
N PHE A 309 21.69 13.50 20.08
CA PHE A 309 23.01 13.40 19.43
C PHE A 309 23.65 14.78 19.28
N LEU A 310 22.91 15.77 18.77
CA LEU A 310 23.41 17.14 18.60
C LEU A 310 23.81 17.77 19.94
N GLY A 311 22.99 17.61 20.98
CA GLY A 311 23.32 18.12 22.30
C GLY A 311 24.52 17.39 22.94
N ALA A 312 24.60 16.07 22.79
CA ALA A 312 25.73 15.27 23.28
C ALA A 312 27.04 15.60 22.53
N ALA A 313 26.99 15.88 21.23
CA ALA A 313 28.14 16.34 20.46
C ALA A 313 28.57 17.75 20.89
N LEU A 314 27.61 18.66 21.12
CA LEU A 314 27.88 20.01 21.61
C LEU A 314 28.54 20.01 22.99
N PHE A 315 28.20 19.06 23.86
CA PHE A 315 28.79 18.93 25.19
C PHE A 315 30.32 18.72 25.17
N PHE A 316 30.87 18.09 24.13
CA PHE A 316 32.34 17.95 23.99
C PHE A 316 33.04 19.28 23.69
N VAL A 317 32.32 20.26 23.15
CA VAL A 317 32.84 21.60 22.85
C VAL A 317 32.56 22.55 24.03
N VAL A 318 31.37 22.46 24.62
CA VAL A 318 30.91 23.33 25.70
C VAL A 318 30.35 22.47 26.85
N PRO A 319 31.18 22.05 27.81
CA PRO A 319 30.76 21.17 28.92
C PRO A 319 30.10 21.97 30.05
N GLU A 320 29.00 22.65 29.73
CA GLU A 320 28.24 23.47 30.67
C GLU A 320 26.86 22.87 31.01
N LEU A 321 26.34 23.23 32.18
CA LEU A 321 24.98 22.87 32.61
C LEU A 321 23.91 23.31 31.59
N SER A 322 24.12 24.43 30.89
CA SER A 322 23.25 24.95 29.83
C SER A 322 23.04 23.93 28.69
N VAL A 323 24.10 23.25 28.25
CA VAL A 323 24.06 22.22 27.21
C VAL A 323 23.35 20.97 27.70
N ILE A 324 23.55 20.58 28.97
CA ILE A 324 22.85 19.42 29.55
C ILE A 324 21.36 19.72 29.75
N ILE A 325 21.00 20.94 30.17
CA ILE A 325 19.61 21.41 30.20
C ILE A 325 19.01 21.31 28.80
N PHE A 326 19.76 21.67 27.74
CA PHE A 326 19.28 21.51 26.36
C PHE A 326 19.06 20.03 25.99
N ILE A 327 20.00 19.12 26.27
CA ILE A 327 19.82 17.68 26.04
C ILE A 327 18.58 17.17 26.81
N LYS A 328 18.42 17.60 28.06
CA LYS A 328 17.28 17.22 28.91
C LYS A 328 15.98 17.81 28.42
N ALA A 329 15.99 19.04 27.89
CA ALA A 329 14.84 19.67 27.27
C ALA A 329 14.41 18.91 26.03
N VAL A 330 15.35 18.52 25.16
CA VAL A 330 15.06 17.68 23.98
C VAL A 330 14.44 16.35 24.40
N ASP A 331 15.05 15.65 25.37
CA ASP A 331 14.51 14.41 25.94
C ASP A 331 13.10 14.61 26.49
N GLY A 332 12.87 15.59 27.36
CA GLY A 332 11.56 15.82 27.97
C GLY A 332 10.48 16.25 26.98
N THR A 333 10.82 17.16 26.06
CA THR A 333 9.85 17.81 25.17
C THR A 333 9.46 16.95 23.98
N LEU A 334 10.45 16.46 23.21
CA LEU A 334 10.20 15.68 22.00
C LEU A 334 9.69 14.27 22.33
N LYS A 335 10.12 13.69 23.46
CA LYS A 335 9.62 12.39 23.92
C LYS A 335 8.12 12.42 24.19
N GLN A 336 7.62 13.45 24.88
CA GLN A 336 6.20 13.54 25.24
C GLN A 336 5.29 14.07 24.11
N SER A 337 5.85 14.77 23.14
CA SER A 337 5.12 15.32 21.99
C SER A 337 5.26 14.42 20.75
N ILE A 338 6.21 14.74 19.87
CA ILE A 338 6.35 14.15 18.53
C ILE A 338 6.65 12.65 18.60
N HIS A 339 7.60 12.24 19.44
CA HIS A 339 8.03 10.84 19.52
C HIS A 339 6.89 9.93 20.01
N LYS A 340 6.18 10.36 21.05
CA LYS A 340 5.00 9.65 21.57
C LYS A 340 3.92 9.51 20.52
N SER A 341 3.56 10.61 19.83
CA SER A 341 2.56 10.56 18.76
C SER A 341 2.98 9.64 17.61
N ALA A 342 4.25 9.69 17.17
CA ALA A 342 4.74 8.84 16.10
C ALA A 342 4.78 7.35 16.50
N THR A 343 5.12 7.04 17.75
CA THR A 343 5.12 5.67 18.29
C THR A 343 3.69 5.11 18.39
N GLU A 344 2.71 5.95 18.73
CA GLU A 344 1.29 5.56 18.71
C GLU A 344 0.82 5.21 17.28
N LEU A 345 1.24 5.99 16.28
CA LEU A 345 0.89 5.73 14.88
C LEU A 345 1.50 4.42 14.36
N LEU A 346 2.75 4.10 14.72
CA LEU A 346 3.38 2.81 14.39
C LEU A 346 2.60 1.59 14.93
N SER A 347 1.77 1.80 15.94
CA SER A 347 0.96 0.75 16.55
C SER A 347 -0.45 0.64 15.98
N LEU A 348 -0.86 1.54 15.06
CA LEU A 348 -2.19 1.51 14.43
C LEU A 348 -2.46 0.27 13.56
N PRO A 349 -1.52 -0.23 12.74
CA PRO A 349 -1.81 -1.35 11.83
C PRO A 349 -1.92 -2.69 12.55
N LEU A 350 -1.60 -2.74 13.85
CA LEU A 350 -1.66 -3.95 14.65
C LEU A 350 -3.09 -4.23 15.07
N ALA A 351 -3.53 -5.48 14.93
CA ALA A 351 -4.82 -5.94 15.42
C ALA A 351 -5.07 -5.48 16.86
N PHE A 352 -6.29 -5.03 17.16
CA PHE A 352 -6.65 -4.38 18.42
C PHE A 352 -6.24 -5.20 19.66
N ASP A 353 -6.34 -6.53 19.58
CA ASP A 353 -5.95 -7.45 20.65
C ASP A 353 -4.43 -7.56 20.83
N LEU A 354 -3.65 -7.42 19.76
CA LEU A 354 -2.18 -7.42 19.81
C LEU A 354 -1.66 -6.09 20.38
N LYS A 355 -2.29 -4.98 19.99
CA LYS A 355 -1.95 -3.61 20.39
C LYS A 355 -2.08 -3.40 21.90
N ASN A 356 -3.24 -3.71 22.49
CA ASN A 356 -3.47 -3.46 23.91
C ASN A 356 -2.58 -4.33 24.83
N LYS A 357 -2.33 -5.59 24.45
CA LYS A 357 -1.51 -6.54 25.24
C LYS A 357 -0.04 -6.18 25.23
N THR A 358 0.47 -5.86 24.05
CA THR A 358 1.91 -5.68 23.83
C THR A 358 2.38 -4.30 24.29
N LYS A 359 1.56 -3.26 24.07
CA LYS A 359 1.90 -1.90 24.44
C LYS A 359 2.07 -1.72 25.95
N SER A 360 1.13 -2.21 26.76
CA SER A 360 1.24 -2.11 28.22
C SER A 360 2.46 -2.86 28.77
N PHE A 361 2.88 -3.95 28.12
CA PHE A 361 4.09 -4.67 28.50
C PHE A 361 5.35 -3.86 28.16
N ILE A 362 5.41 -3.28 26.95
CA ILE A 362 6.51 -2.40 26.54
C ILE A 362 6.60 -1.19 27.48
N ASP A 363 5.50 -0.51 27.75
CA ASP A 363 5.50 0.73 28.52
C ASP A 363 5.90 0.55 30.01
N VAL A 364 5.73 -0.65 30.58
CA VAL A 364 6.01 -0.91 32.02
C VAL A 364 7.22 -1.81 32.23
N VAL A 365 7.25 -2.97 31.58
CA VAL A 365 8.28 -3.99 31.82
C VAL A 365 9.56 -3.63 31.09
N VAL A 366 9.48 -3.23 29.82
CA VAL A 366 10.68 -2.84 29.06
C VAL A 366 11.28 -1.57 29.65
N ASP A 367 10.47 -0.60 30.07
CA ASP A 367 10.91 0.62 30.78
C ASP A 367 11.66 0.29 32.09
N SER A 368 11.11 -0.60 32.91
CA SER A 368 11.72 -0.99 34.19
C SER A 368 13.05 -1.74 33.97
N VAL A 369 13.09 -2.68 33.04
CA VAL A 369 14.31 -3.44 32.70
C VAL A 369 15.37 -2.51 32.11
N ALA A 370 15.00 -1.61 31.20
CA ALA A 370 15.89 -0.61 30.63
C ALA A 370 16.45 0.34 31.70
N THR A 371 15.64 0.74 32.68
CA THR A 371 16.10 1.53 33.84
C THR A 371 17.15 0.77 34.65
N GLY A 372 16.97 -0.52 34.87
CA GLY A 372 17.95 -1.38 35.54
C GLY A 372 19.25 -1.51 34.74
N ILE A 373 19.15 -1.73 33.41
CA ILE A 373 20.31 -1.78 32.52
C ILE A 373 21.09 -0.46 32.56
N ALA A 374 20.41 0.69 32.54
CA ALA A 374 21.05 2.00 32.68
C ALA A 374 21.79 2.12 34.03
N GLY A 375 21.18 1.66 35.12
CA GLY A 375 21.83 1.57 36.44
C GLY A 375 23.11 0.71 36.40
N PHE A 376 23.07 -0.46 35.77
CA PHE A 376 24.25 -1.32 35.59
C PHE A 376 25.35 -0.65 34.76
N ILE A 377 24.98 -0.01 33.64
CA ILE A 377 25.92 0.73 32.78
C ILE A 377 26.62 1.82 33.60
N LEU A 378 25.87 2.59 34.39
CA LEU A 378 26.42 3.65 35.23
C LEU A 378 27.31 3.09 36.35
N ILE A 379 26.91 2.03 37.05
CA ILE A 379 27.75 1.39 38.08
C ILE A 379 29.05 0.87 37.46
N PHE A 380 28.96 0.19 36.33
CA PHE A 380 30.14 -0.36 35.66
C PHE A 380 31.07 0.75 35.16
N ALA A 381 30.54 1.78 34.50
CA ALA A 381 31.33 2.90 33.98
C ALA A 381 31.98 3.74 35.09
N ILE A 382 31.22 4.06 36.15
CA ILE A 382 31.64 5.00 37.19
C ILE A 382 32.38 4.28 38.33
N LYS A 383 31.82 3.21 38.89
CA LYS A 383 32.42 2.50 40.03
C LYS A 383 33.37 1.38 39.62
N GLY A 384 33.15 0.76 38.46
CA GLY A 384 33.96 -0.36 37.98
C GLY A 384 35.22 0.07 37.24
N LEU A 385 35.11 1.09 36.39
CA LEU A 385 36.18 1.56 35.51
C LEU A 385 36.71 2.96 35.88
N ASP A 386 36.09 3.65 36.83
CA ASP A 386 36.44 5.03 37.26
C ASP A 386 36.52 6.02 36.08
N LEU A 387 35.58 5.89 35.13
CA LEU A 387 35.60 6.70 33.92
C LEU A 387 35.10 8.13 34.19
N PRO A 388 35.79 9.15 33.67
CA PRO A 388 35.30 10.53 33.65
C PRO A 388 33.90 10.67 33.03
N ILE A 389 33.16 11.69 33.47
CA ILE A 389 31.77 11.95 33.05
C ILE A 389 31.59 12.06 31.52
N TYR A 390 32.62 12.50 30.79
CA TYR A 390 32.62 12.59 29.31
C TYR A 390 32.40 11.24 28.62
N TYR A 391 32.83 10.13 29.24
CA TYR A 391 32.60 8.78 28.70
C TYR A 391 31.12 8.38 28.77
N ILE A 392 30.35 8.90 29.73
CA ILE A 392 28.89 8.71 29.78
C ILE A 392 28.25 9.37 28.54
N THR A 393 28.71 10.56 28.17
CA THR A 393 28.26 11.24 26.93
C THR A 393 28.64 10.44 25.68
N SER A 394 29.83 9.83 25.63
CA SER A 394 30.21 8.91 24.54
C SER A 394 29.30 7.68 24.46
N ILE A 395 28.94 7.09 25.61
CA ILE A 395 27.98 5.97 25.67
C ILE A 395 26.60 6.40 25.17
N ILE A 396 26.14 7.61 25.51
CA ILE A 396 24.88 8.16 24.98
C ILE A 396 24.93 8.25 23.46
N ILE A 397 26.01 8.79 22.87
CA ILE A 397 26.17 8.87 21.41
C ILE A 397 26.11 7.48 20.77
N PHE A 398 26.81 6.49 21.34
CA PHE A 398 26.78 5.12 20.84
C PHE A 398 25.38 4.50 20.89
N LEU A 399 24.67 4.65 22.01
CA LEU A 399 23.30 4.16 22.17
C LEU A 399 22.32 4.87 21.24
N VAL A 400 22.52 6.16 20.97
CA VAL A 400 21.72 6.90 19.98
C VAL A 400 21.94 6.33 18.57
N GLY A 401 23.15 5.89 18.22
CA GLY A 401 23.41 5.14 16.98
C GLY A 401 22.60 3.85 16.88
N ILE A 402 22.58 3.05 17.95
CA ILE A 402 21.74 1.83 18.05
C ILE A 402 20.25 2.18 17.95
N TRP A 403 19.82 3.26 18.59
CA TRP A 403 18.44 3.73 18.55
C TRP A 403 18.01 4.08 17.13
N MET A 404 18.84 4.83 16.39
CA MET A 404 18.58 5.17 14.98
C MET A 404 18.51 3.92 14.10
N PHE A 405 19.34 2.90 14.36
CA PHE A 405 19.27 1.62 13.67
C PHE A 405 17.91 0.91 13.89
N PHE A 406 17.41 0.87 15.12
CA PHE A 406 16.09 0.28 15.41
C PHE A 406 14.96 1.06 14.72
N ILE A 407 15.02 2.39 14.67
CA ILE A 407 14.03 3.22 13.94
C ILE A 407 14.03 2.87 12.45
N TYR A 408 15.21 2.73 11.83
CA TYR A 408 15.32 2.32 10.44
C TYR A 408 14.71 0.92 10.19
N LYS A 409 14.97 -0.05 11.08
CA LYS A 409 14.42 -1.41 10.97
C LYS A 409 12.90 -1.47 11.17
N VAL A 410 12.36 -0.77 12.18
CA VAL A 410 10.91 -0.64 12.39
C VAL A 410 10.23 -0.10 11.15
N ARG A 411 10.79 0.96 10.54
CA ARG A 411 10.17 1.56 9.36
C ARG A 411 10.01 0.55 8.23
N LYS A 412 11.02 -0.28 7.97
CA LYS A 412 10.96 -1.30 6.91
C LYS A 412 9.90 -2.37 7.22
N GLU A 413 9.86 -2.83 8.46
CA GLU A 413 8.92 -3.88 8.88
C GLU A 413 7.48 -3.39 8.98
N TYR A 414 7.27 -2.13 9.38
CA TYR A 414 5.96 -1.49 9.44
C TYR A 414 5.23 -1.59 8.11
N PHE A 415 5.89 -1.24 6.99
CA PHE A 415 5.30 -1.34 5.66
C PHE A 415 4.97 -2.79 5.27
N GLN A 416 5.81 -3.75 5.68
CA GLN A 416 5.60 -5.17 5.42
C GLN A 416 4.38 -5.71 6.18
N THR A 417 4.32 -5.48 7.50
CA THR A 417 3.20 -5.92 8.35
C THR A 417 1.90 -5.23 7.93
N PHE A 418 1.95 -3.94 7.55
CA PHE A 418 0.79 -3.23 7.02
C PHE A 418 0.28 -3.90 5.74
N ARG A 419 1.18 -4.23 4.82
CA ARG A 419 0.84 -4.90 3.56
C ARG A 419 0.24 -6.28 3.79
N GLU A 420 0.81 -7.07 4.71
CA GLU A 420 0.31 -8.39 5.08
C GLU A 420 -1.11 -8.32 5.67
N ASN A 421 -1.33 -7.42 6.63
CA ASN A 421 -2.65 -7.22 7.23
C ASN A 421 -3.68 -6.73 6.21
N LEU A 422 -3.31 -5.82 5.32
CA LEU A 422 -4.19 -5.32 4.27
C LEU A 422 -4.52 -6.41 3.24
N ALA A 423 -3.54 -7.23 2.85
CA ALA A 423 -3.73 -8.36 1.95
C ALA A 423 -4.65 -9.42 2.57
N GLU A 424 -4.49 -9.73 3.86
CA GLU A 424 -5.37 -10.64 4.59
C GLU A 424 -6.80 -10.10 4.65
N LEU A 425 -6.98 -8.82 5.02
CA LEU A 425 -8.31 -8.19 5.06
C LEU A 425 -9.01 -8.17 3.71
N ALA A 426 -8.24 -7.96 2.64
CA ALA A 426 -8.67 -7.93 1.25
C ALA A 426 -8.72 -9.32 0.58
N ASN A 427 -8.45 -10.41 1.31
CA ASN A 427 -8.41 -11.79 0.81
C ASN A 427 -7.47 -12.00 -0.41
N ILE A 428 -6.36 -11.28 -0.49
CA ILE A 428 -5.36 -11.44 -1.56
C ILE A 428 -4.24 -12.37 -1.08
N LYS A 429 -3.99 -13.45 -1.82
CA LYS A 429 -2.77 -14.26 -1.63
C LYS A 429 -1.56 -13.47 -2.14
N ILE A 430 -0.67 -13.07 -1.23
CA ILE A 430 0.62 -12.49 -1.60
C ILE A 430 1.44 -13.57 -2.31
N LYS A 431 1.69 -13.42 -3.61
CA LYS A 431 2.70 -14.23 -4.30
C LYS A 431 4.07 -13.79 -3.80
N ASP A 432 4.68 -14.60 -2.94
CA ASP A 432 6.07 -14.40 -2.54
C ASP A 432 6.97 -14.52 -3.77
N THR A 433 7.61 -13.40 -4.13
CA THR A 433 8.75 -13.38 -5.05
C THR A 433 9.97 -13.86 -4.26
N SER A 434 9.98 -15.14 -3.92
CA SER A 434 11.18 -15.76 -3.38
C SER A 434 12.26 -15.74 -4.46
N VAL A 435 13.42 -15.20 -4.10
CA VAL A 435 14.64 -15.23 -4.92
C VAL A 435 15.00 -16.70 -5.08
N VAL A 436 14.67 -17.27 -6.24
CA VAL A 436 15.06 -18.63 -6.60
C VAL A 436 16.58 -18.70 -6.55
N LYS A 437 17.11 -19.60 -5.71
CA LYS A 437 18.55 -19.88 -5.63
C LYS A 437 19.07 -20.21 -7.03
N ASN A 438 20.24 -19.68 -7.37
CA ASN A 438 20.95 -19.95 -8.62
C ASN A 438 21.33 -21.44 -8.74
N VAL A 439 20.37 -22.29 -9.08
CA VAL A 439 20.65 -23.59 -9.68
C VAL A 439 21.11 -23.29 -11.10
N SER A 440 22.22 -23.91 -11.52
CA SER A 440 22.70 -23.79 -12.90
C SER A 440 21.57 -24.13 -13.87
N VAL A 441 21.08 -23.13 -14.59
CA VAL A 441 19.95 -23.24 -15.54
C VAL A 441 20.20 -24.35 -16.56
N VAL A 442 21.47 -24.56 -16.93
CA VAL A 442 21.91 -25.61 -17.85
C VAL A 442 21.65 -27.01 -17.31
N GLU A 443 21.97 -27.26 -16.03
CA GLU A 443 21.76 -28.58 -15.42
C GLU A 443 20.27 -28.87 -15.22
N GLY A 444 19.49 -27.83 -14.89
CA GLY A 444 18.03 -27.90 -14.84
C GLY A 444 17.42 -28.27 -16.19
N MET A 445 17.86 -27.63 -17.28
CA MET A 445 17.40 -27.95 -18.64
C MET A 445 17.76 -29.39 -19.04
N LYS A 446 18.98 -29.85 -18.79
CA LYS A 446 19.38 -31.24 -19.06
C LYS A 446 18.55 -32.25 -18.28
N THR A 447 18.20 -31.94 -17.03
CA THR A 447 17.35 -32.80 -16.21
C THR A 447 15.93 -32.88 -16.78
N VAL A 448 15.36 -31.74 -17.20
CA VAL A 448 14.03 -31.71 -17.81
C VAL A 448 14.00 -32.50 -19.14
N PHE A 449 15.02 -32.40 -19.98
CA PHE A 449 15.08 -33.19 -21.22
C PHE A 449 15.19 -34.71 -20.97
N LYS A 450 15.75 -35.15 -19.84
CA LYS A 450 15.86 -36.58 -19.51
C LYS A 450 14.64 -37.15 -18.81
N SER A 451 14.01 -36.40 -17.91
CA SER A 451 12.97 -36.93 -17.01
C SER A 451 11.79 -35.99 -16.75
N GLY A 452 11.64 -34.92 -17.53
CA GLY A 452 10.53 -33.98 -17.42
C GLY A 452 9.21 -34.53 -17.97
N SER A 453 8.10 -33.90 -17.62
CA SER A 453 6.82 -34.18 -18.29
C SER A 453 6.81 -33.66 -19.73
N GLU A 454 5.95 -34.21 -20.59
CA GLU A 454 5.80 -33.77 -21.99
C GLU A 454 5.70 -32.23 -22.13
N SER A 455 4.86 -31.59 -21.30
CA SER A 455 4.71 -30.14 -21.27
C SER A 455 5.97 -29.38 -20.86
N GLN A 456 6.77 -29.93 -19.94
CA GLN A 456 8.03 -29.33 -19.49
C GLN A 456 9.11 -29.47 -20.57
N ILE A 457 9.18 -30.62 -21.24
CA ILE A 457 10.11 -30.86 -22.35
C ILE A 457 9.80 -29.92 -23.51
N LEU A 458 8.53 -29.83 -23.93
CA LEU A 458 8.10 -28.93 -25.01
C LEU A 458 8.45 -27.46 -24.70
N PHE A 459 8.19 -27.02 -23.46
CA PHE A 459 8.55 -25.66 -23.02
C PHE A 459 10.07 -25.42 -23.10
N MET A 460 10.87 -26.38 -22.65
CA MET A 460 12.33 -26.25 -22.68
C MET A 460 12.91 -26.30 -24.10
N LEU A 461 12.34 -27.11 -24.99
CA LEU A 461 12.72 -27.15 -26.41
C LEU A 461 12.40 -25.82 -27.10
N GLN A 462 11.22 -25.25 -26.85
CA GLN A 462 10.85 -23.93 -27.36
C GLN A 462 11.82 -22.84 -26.87
N LYS A 463 12.21 -22.88 -25.58
CA LYS A 463 13.21 -21.96 -25.03
C LYS A 463 14.61 -22.17 -25.62
N LEU A 464 14.97 -23.41 -25.92
CA LEU A 464 16.26 -23.71 -26.56
C LEU A 464 16.34 -23.12 -27.97
N GLN A 465 15.24 -23.10 -28.73
CA GLN A 465 15.18 -22.46 -30.05
C GLN A 465 15.45 -20.94 -29.97
N GLU A 466 15.02 -20.27 -28.90
CA GLU A 466 15.29 -18.84 -28.67
C GLU A 466 16.77 -18.57 -28.33
N ILE A 467 17.41 -19.47 -27.55
CA ILE A 467 18.78 -19.29 -27.06
C ILE A 467 19.82 -19.80 -28.08
N ASN A 468 19.45 -20.83 -28.85
CA ASN A 468 20.29 -21.51 -29.85
C ASN A 468 21.64 -22.02 -29.30
N ASP A 469 21.60 -22.72 -28.16
CA ASP A 469 22.80 -23.22 -27.48
C ASP A 469 23.17 -24.65 -27.90
N LYS A 470 24.28 -24.79 -28.65
CA LYS A 470 24.77 -26.06 -29.18
C LYS A 470 25.14 -27.12 -28.13
N ARG A 471 25.27 -26.75 -26.85
CA ARG A 471 25.61 -27.69 -25.77
C ARG A 471 24.53 -28.73 -25.48
N PHE A 472 23.31 -28.52 -25.97
CA PHE A 472 22.16 -29.40 -25.75
C PHE A 472 21.87 -30.35 -26.93
N ILE A 473 22.65 -30.31 -28.02
CA ILE A 473 22.40 -31.11 -29.24
C ILE A 473 22.22 -32.60 -28.89
N LYS A 474 23.09 -33.18 -28.05
CA LYS A 474 23.02 -34.59 -27.65
C LYS A 474 21.74 -34.93 -26.89
N GLU A 475 21.30 -34.05 -25.99
CA GLU A 475 20.06 -34.25 -25.25
C GLU A 475 18.82 -34.12 -26.17
N VAL A 476 18.85 -33.23 -27.16
CA VAL A 476 17.78 -33.08 -28.15
C VAL A 476 17.74 -34.26 -29.13
N GLU A 477 18.88 -34.78 -29.55
CA GLU A 477 18.99 -35.99 -30.38
C GLU A 477 18.26 -37.18 -29.76
N LEU A 478 18.42 -37.39 -28.45
CA LEU A 478 17.73 -38.46 -27.72
C LEU A 478 16.20 -38.27 -27.69
N LEU A 479 15.70 -37.04 -27.84
CA LEU A 479 14.27 -36.74 -27.84
C LEU A 479 13.59 -37.02 -29.19
N VAL A 480 14.36 -37.26 -30.26
CA VAL A 480 13.82 -37.67 -31.57
C VAL A 480 13.14 -39.05 -31.49
N ASP A 481 13.58 -39.90 -30.57
CA ASP A 481 13.00 -41.23 -30.32
C ASP A 481 11.88 -41.22 -29.25
N HIS A 482 11.50 -40.04 -28.74
CA HIS A 482 10.51 -39.92 -27.66
C HIS A 482 9.10 -40.39 -28.11
N PRO A 483 8.29 -41.06 -27.27
CA PRO A 483 7.00 -41.62 -27.66
C PRO A 483 5.95 -40.59 -28.13
N SER A 484 6.01 -39.35 -27.63
CA SER A 484 5.11 -38.27 -28.08
C SER A 484 5.58 -37.66 -29.41
N LEU A 485 4.71 -37.73 -30.43
CA LEU A 485 4.92 -37.10 -31.75
C LEU A 485 5.23 -35.60 -31.64
N LYS A 486 4.56 -34.88 -30.73
CA LYS A 486 4.79 -33.45 -30.50
C LYS A 486 6.21 -33.15 -30.03
N VAL A 487 6.76 -34.02 -29.18
CA VAL A 487 8.14 -33.88 -28.70
C VAL A 487 9.13 -34.18 -29.81
N LYS A 488 8.88 -35.19 -30.66
CA LYS A 488 9.70 -35.48 -31.85
C LYS A 488 9.75 -34.28 -32.79
N THR A 489 8.60 -33.71 -33.11
CA THR A 489 8.49 -32.52 -33.97
C THR A 489 9.28 -31.34 -33.39
N ALA A 490 9.10 -31.04 -32.10
CA ALA A 490 9.83 -29.96 -31.43
C ALA A 490 11.34 -30.23 -31.34
N ALA A 491 11.75 -31.49 -31.19
CA ALA A 491 13.17 -31.88 -31.17
C ALA A 491 13.82 -31.67 -32.54
N ILE A 492 13.17 -32.10 -33.62
CA ILE A 492 13.66 -31.89 -34.99
C ILE A 492 13.73 -30.41 -35.34
N GLN A 493 12.69 -29.63 -35.00
CA GLN A 493 12.74 -28.18 -35.17
C GLN A 493 13.89 -27.55 -34.38
N SER A 494 14.16 -28.03 -33.17
CA SER A 494 15.30 -27.56 -32.37
C SER A 494 16.64 -27.93 -33.02
N LEU A 495 16.78 -29.13 -33.60
CA LEU A 495 17.97 -29.54 -34.36
C LEU A 495 18.18 -28.68 -35.62
N TYR A 496 17.10 -28.31 -36.30
CA TYR A 496 17.11 -27.35 -37.42
C TYR A 496 17.68 -26.00 -36.96
N PHE A 497 17.20 -25.42 -35.85
CA PHE A 497 17.71 -24.14 -35.34
C PHE A 497 19.16 -24.22 -34.84
N LEU A 498 19.56 -25.35 -34.23
CA LEU A 498 20.93 -25.62 -33.77
C LEU A 498 21.90 -25.88 -34.94
N ASN A 499 21.36 -26.09 -36.16
CA ASN A 499 22.08 -26.41 -37.38
C ASN A 499 23.00 -27.64 -37.20
N SER A 500 22.44 -28.71 -36.61
CA SER A 500 23.17 -29.97 -36.37
C SER A 500 22.95 -30.96 -37.51
N ASN A 501 24.01 -31.42 -38.16
CA ASN A 501 23.98 -32.37 -39.28
C ASN A 501 24.07 -33.85 -38.86
N SER A 502 24.02 -34.14 -37.57
CA SER A 502 24.30 -35.45 -36.98
C SER A 502 23.28 -36.55 -37.32
N MET A 503 22.03 -36.19 -37.63
CA MET A 503 20.90 -37.13 -37.74
C MET A 503 20.32 -37.27 -39.15
N ILE A 504 20.99 -36.73 -40.17
CA ILE A 504 20.50 -36.70 -41.58
C ILE A 504 20.18 -38.08 -42.13
N SER A 505 20.91 -39.12 -41.72
CA SER A 505 20.68 -40.50 -42.21
C SER A 505 19.54 -41.24 -41.50
N GLN A 506 19.11 -40.79 -40.32
CA GLN A 506 18.13 -41.49 -39.46
C GLN A 506 16.73 -40.84 -39.52
N ILE A 507 16.68 -39.53 -39.75
CA ILE A 507 15.44 -38.74 -39.79
C ILE A 507 14.52 -39.03 -41.00
N PRO A 508 14.97 -39.46 -42.21
CA PRO A 508 14.06 -39.75 -43.33
C PRO A 508 13.00 -40.81 -43.04
N GLU A 509 13.23 -41.76 -42.12
CA GLU A 509 12.21 -42.75 -41.72
C GLU A 509 10.97 -42.10 -41.10
N LEU A 510 11.11 -40.90 -40.52
CA LEU A 510 10.02 -40.14 -39.90
C LEU A 510 9.05 -39.54 -40.93
N LEU A 511 9.41 -39.51 -42.22
CA LEU A 511 8.51 -39.10 -43.31
C LEU A 511 7.35 -40.08 -43.52
N LYS A 512 7.46 -41.32 -43.01
CA LYS A 512 6.38 -42.32 -43.06
C LYS A 512 5.29 -42.09 -42.01
N SER A 513 5.40 -41.04 -41.19
CA SER A 513 4.39 -40.68 -40.19
C SER A 513 3.12 -40.12 -40.83
N GLU A 514 1.98 -40.32 -40.18
CA GLU A 514 0.71 -39.68 -40.53
C GLU A 514 0.58 -38.25 -39.95
N ASP A 515 1.57 -37.77 -39.18
CA ASP A 515 1.55 -36.44 -38.55
C ASP A 515 2.15 -35.35 -39.47
N GLU A 516 1.33 -34.39 -39.90
CA GLU A 516 1.72 -33.29 -40.79
C GLU A 516 2.90 -32.48 -40.25
N ASP A 517 2.84 -32.07 -38.97
CA ASP A 517 3.83 -31.19 -38.37
C ASP A 517 5.21 -31.89 -38.27
N LEU A 518 5.22 -33.19 -37.99
CA LEU A 518 6.43 -34.01 -37.98
C LEU A 518 7.02 -34.15 -39.37
N VAL A 519 6.21 -34.45 -40.39
CA VAL A 519 6.65 -34.54 -41.79
C VAL A 519 7.22 -33.20 -42.26
N ALA A 520 6.56 -32.09 -41.93
CA ALA A 520 7.02 -30.74 -42.27
C ALA A 520 8.35 -30.38 -41.59
N ALA A 521 8.50 -30.68 -40.30
CA ALA A 521 9.75 -30.45 -39.57
C ALA A 521 10.90 -31.31 -40.13
N THR A 522 10.59 -32.56 -40.49
CA THR A 522 11.53 -33.53 -41.08
C THR A 522 12.02 -33.05 -42.44
N LEU A 523 11.11 -32.65 -43.34
CA LEU A 523 11.46 -32.10 -44.66
C LEU A 523 12.28 -30.80 -44.54
N ALA A 524 11.90 -29.89 -43.65
CA ALA A 524 12.64 -28.65 -43.41
C ALA A 524 14.08 -28.92 -42.92
N TYR A 525 14.26 -29.90 -42.03
CA TYR A 525 15.57 -30.34 -41.56
C TYR A 525 16.42 -30.95 -42.69
N LEU A 526 15.82 -31.81 -43.53
CA LEU A 526 16.51 -32.40 -44.68
C LEU A 526 16.92 -31.33 -45.71
N LEU A 527 16.06 -30.34 -45.96
CA LEU A 527 16.35 -29.21 -46.85
C LEU A 527 17.53 -28.39 -46.36
N LEU A 528 17.56 -28.02 -45.07
CA LEU A 528 18.67 -27.26 -44.47
C LEU A 528 20.04 -27.92 -44.69
N HIS A 529 20.05 -29.26 -44.72
CA HIS A 529 21.27 -30.05 -44.79
C HIS A 529 21.53 -30.71 -46.16
N ALA A 530 20.71 -30.42 -47.17
CA ALA A 530 20.94 -30.85 -48.55
C ALA A 530 22.15 -30.10 -49.14
N GLN A 531 23.36 -30.67 -48.99
CA GLN A 531 24.64 -30.04 -49.33
C GLN A 531 24.72 -29.54 -50.80
N LYS A 532 24.38 -28.27 -51.03
CA LYS A 532 24.42 -27.53 -52.31
C LYS A 532 23.42 -27.98 -53.40
N ASN A 533 22.55 -28.95 -53.13
CA ASN A 533 21.55 -29.37 -54.11
C ASN A 533 20.19 -29.70 -53.45
N GLU A 534 19.46 -28.65 -53.09
CA GLU A 534 18.08 -28.71 -52.58
C GLU A 534 17.15 -29.48 -53.54
N ALA A 535 17.48 -29.54 -54.83
CA ALA A 535 16.74 -30.28 -55.83
C ALA A 535 16.58 -31.77 -55.49
N ILE A 536 17.56 -32.39 -54.81
CA ILE A 536 17.50 -33.81 -54.44
C ILE A 536 16.30 -34.09 -53.52
N VAL A 537 15.94 -33.15 -52.65
CA VAL A 537 14.81 -33.31 -51.72
C VAL A 537 13.50 -33.05 -52.46
N PHE A 538 13.43 -31.99 -53.28
CA PHE A 538 12.21 -31.66 -54.02
C PHE A 538 11.88 -32.69 -55.11
N ASP A 539 12.88 -33.18 -55.85
CA ASP A 539 12.71 -34.22 -56.88
C ASP A 539 12.25 -35.55 -56.28
N ALA A 540 12.64 -35.84 -55.03
CA ALA A 540 12.27 -37.08 -54.35
C ALA A 540 10.85 -37.05 -53.77
N TYR A 541 10.39 -35.91 -53.24
CA TYR A 541 9.18 -35.87 -52.40
C TYR A 541 8.00 -35.06 -52.97
N LEU A 542 8.18 -34.22 -54.01
CA LEU A 542 7.07 -33.43 -54.58
C LEU A 542 6.02 -34.28 -55.32
N ASP A 543 6.42 -35.44 -55.82
CA ASP A 543 5.58 -36.37 -56.58
C ASP A 543 5.50 -37.74 -55.87
N ASP A 544 5.64 -37.77 -54.54
CA ASP A 544 5.54 -38.96 -53.69
C ASP A 544 4.13 -39.59 -53.73
N GLU A 545 4.04 -40.91 -53.58
CA GLU A 545 2.76 -41.64 -53.53
C GLU A 545 1.93 -41.26 -52.28
N ASN A 546 2.60 -40.86 -51.19
CA ASN A 546 1.94 -40.34 -50.00
C ASN A 546 1.56 -38.87 -50.19
N LEU A 547 0.24 -38.62 -50.30
CA LEU A 547 -0.33 -37.29 -50.51
C LEU A 547 0.08 -36.27 -49.42
N LEU A 548 0.25 -36.71 -48.16
CA LEU A 548 0.68 -35.84 -47.06
C LEU A 548 2.12 -35.35 -47.27
N VAL A 549 3.01 -36.26 -47.69
CA VAL A 549 4.41 -35.95 -48.01
C VAL A 549 4.49 -35.02 -49.21
N ALA A 550 3.74 -35.30 -50.29
CA ALA A 550 3.72 -34.47 -51.49
C ALA A 550 3.20 -33.04 -51.23
N THR A 551 2.07 -32.91 -50.51
CA THR A 551 1.49 -31.59 -50.19
C THR A 551 2.33 -30.80 -49.19
N THR A 552 3.02 -31.46 -48.26
CA THR A 552 3.94 -30.83 -47.32
C THR A 552 5.28 -30.48 -47.97
N ALA A 553 5.76 -31.28 -48.92
CA ALA A 553 6.89 -30.93 -49.77
C ALA A 553 6.59 -29.69 -50.63
N LEU A 554 5.36 -29.56 -51.13
CA LEU A 554 4.89 -28.37 -51.82
C LEU A 554 4.85 -27.13 -50.90
N LEU A 555 4.43 -27.28 -49.64
CA LEU A 555 4.51 -26.23 -48.62
C LEU A 555 5.96 -25.80 -48.36
N CYS A 556 6.89 -26.76 -48.24
CA CYS A 556 8.31 -26.45 -48.05
C CYS A 556 8.89 -25.73 -49.26
N LEU A 557 8.56 -26.18 -50.48
CA LEU A 557 8.93 -25.50 -51.72
C LEU A 557 8.40 -24.06 -51.76
N ALA A 558 7.14 -23.84 -51.34
CA ALA A 558 6.54 -22.51 -51.27
C ALA A 558 7.29 -21.59 -50.29
N ARG A 559 7.77 -22.11 -49.16
CA ARG A 559 8.58 -21.35 -48.18
C ARG A 559 9.95 -20.98 -48.74
N GLU A 560 10.69 -21.94 -49.30
CA GLU A 560 12.06 -21.71 -49.81
C GLU A 560 12.07 -20.87 -51.09
N SER A 561 11.04 -20.99 -51.93
CA SER A 561 10.93 -20.22 -53.18
C SER A 561 10.31 -18.82 -53.02
N ARG A 562 10.06 -18.37 -51.78
CA ARG A 562 9.49 -17.05 -51.50
C ARG A 562 10.33 -15.92 -52.10
N ASP A 563 11.64 -16.01 -51.93
CA ASP A 563 12.61 -15.03 -52.45
C ASP A 563 13.51 -15.61 -53.58
N ASN A 564 13.30 -16.88 -53.96
CA ASN A 564 14.07 -17.58 -55.00
C ASN A 564 13.23 -17.82 -56.27
N TYR A 565 13.26 -16.86 -57.19
CA TYR A 565 12.50 -16.91 -58.45
C TYR A 565 12.86 -18.09 -59.35
N SER A 566 14.13 -18.49 -59.37
CA SER A 566 14.63 -19.61 -60.17
C SER A 566 14.01 -20.93 -59.70
N LEU A 567 14.00 -21.17 -58.38
CA LEU A 567 13.39 -22.36 -57.78
C LEU A 567 11.88 -22.43 -58.06
N ARG A 568 11.19 -21.28 -57.95
CA ARG A 568 9.76 -21.15 -58.24
C ARG A 568 9.41 -21.57 -59.67
N THR A 569 10.22 -21.12 -60.63
CA THR A 569 10.02 -21.38 -62.06
C THR A 569 10.37 -22.82 -62.43
N ASN A 570 11.51 -23.33 -61.93
CA ASN A 570 12.00 -24.67 -62.24
C ASN A 570 10.99 -25.76 -61.81
N TYR A 571 10.37 -25.60 -60.65
CA TYR A 571 9.38 -26.55 -60.13
C TYR A 571 7.93 -26.19 -60.44
N LYS A 572 7.70 -25.14 -61.26
CA LYS A 572 6.37 -24.66 -61.68
C LYS A 572 5.39 -24.51 -60.50
N LEU A 573 5.83 -23.87 -59.43
CA LEU A 573 5.06 -23.76 -58.18
C LEU A 573 3.64 -23.24 -58.40
N THR A 574 3.47 -22.21 -59.24
CA THR A 574 2.16 -21.60 -59.53
C THR A 574 1.18 -22.60 -60.15
N GLU A 575 1.65 -23.44 -61.09
CA GLU A 575 0.82 -24.48 -61.72
C GLU A 575 0.46 -25.59 -60.73
N ARG A 576 1.41 -25.99 -59.87
CA ARG A 576 1.19 -27.01 -58.83
C ARG A 576 0.17 -26.54 -57.79
N ILE A 577 0.28 -25.30 -57.30
CA ILE A 577 -0.71 -24.71 -56.38
C ILE A 577 -2.08 -24.61 -57.05
N ALA A 578 -2.16 -24.17 -58.32
CA ALA A 578 -3.43 -24.10 -59.04
C ALA A 578 -4.09 -25.47 -59.22
N ARG A 579 -3.31 -26.53 -59.47
CA ARG A 579 -3.80 -27.91 -59.55
C ARG A 579 -4.33 -28.40 -58.20
N GLU A 580 -3.61 -28.13 -57.11
CA GLU A 580 -4.08 -28.47 -55.75
C GLU A 580 -5.35 -27.72 -55.36
N ILE A 581 -5.49 -26.44 -55.76
CA ILE A 581 -6.74 -25.68 -55.57
C ILE A 581 -7.91 -26.36 -56.30
N ALA A 582 -7.71 -26.81 -57.54
CA ALA A 582 -8.74 -27.51 -58.30
C ALA A 582 -9.14 -28.84 -57.63
N ALA A 583 -8.15 -29.62 -57.17
CA ALA A 583 -8.39 -30.90 -56.50
C ALA A 583 -9.15 -30.76 -55.17
N VAL A 584 -8.83 -29.74 -54.37
CA VAL A 584 -9.56 -29.46 -53.11
C VAL A 584 -10.97 -28.92 -53.37
N LYS A 585 -11.20 -28.19 -54.48
CA LYS A 585 -12.55 -27.76 -54.88
C LYS A 585 -13.44 -28.93 -55.32
N GLU A 586 -12.86 -29.96 -55.93
CA GLU A 586 -13.58 -31.18 -56.32
C GLU A 586 -13.91 -32.09 -55.12
N ASN A 587 -13.05 -32.11 -54.09
CA ASN A 587 -13.26 -32.92 -52.89
C ASN A 587 -13.22 -32.06 -51.60
N GLN A 588 -14.29 -31.29 -51.37
CA GLN A 588 -14.41 -30.34 -50.25
C GLN A 588 -14.43 -30.99 -48.85
N ALA A 589 -14.50 -32.32 -48.74
CA ALA A 589 -14.56 -33.03 -47.47
C ALA A 589 -13.19 -33.20 -46.80
N ASP A 590 -12.09 -33.02 -47.54
CA ASP A 590 -10.72 -33.19 -47.02
C ASP A 590 -10.20 -31.89 -46.37
N VAL A 591 -10.52 -31.75 -45.08
CA VAL A 591 -10.18 -30.56 -44.28
C VAL A 591 -8.67 -30.42 -44.08
N ASP A 592 -7.94 -31.52 -43.97
CA ASP A 592 -6.50 -31.52 -43.68
C ASP A 592 -5.71 -31.07 -44.92
N ARG A 593 -6.09 -31.57 -46.10
CA ARG A 593 -5.52 -31.11 -47.38
C ARG A 593 -5.80 -29.63 -47.64
N LEU A 594 -7.00 -29.16 -47.30
CA LEU A 594 -7.34 -27.73 -47.40
C LEU A 594 -6.48 -26.87 -46.46
N GLN A 595 -6.23 -27.32 -45.24
CA GLN A 595 -5.37 -26.60 -44.30
C GLN A 595 -3.93 -26.47 -44.81
N ILE A 596 -3.36 -27.56 -45.33
CA ILE A 596 -2.02 -27.55 -45.94
C ILE A 596 -1.98 -26.60 -47.13
N LEU A 597 -2.99 -26.64 -48.01
CA LEU A 597 -3.08 -25.74 -49.16
C LEU A 597 -3.09 -24.26 -48.76
N LEU A 598 -3.88 -23.89 -47.74
CA LEU A 598 -3.93 -22.52 -47.24
C LEU A 598 -2.56 -22.09 -46.68
N LYS A 599 -1.90 -22.95 -45.89
CA LYS A 599 -0.53 -22.70 -45.41
C LYS A 599 0.44 -22.49 -46.59
N THR A 600 0.31 -23.29 -47.65
CA THR A 600 1.15 -23.21 -48.87
C THR A 600 0.93 -21.90 -49.61
N ILE A 601 -0.32 -21.49 -49.81
CA ILE A 601 -0.65 -20.20 -50.45
C ILE A 601 -0.06 -19.03 -49.64
N GLY A 602 -0.23 -19.05 -48.32
CA GLY A 602 0.32 -18.04 -47.42
C GLY A 602 1.85 -17.95 -47.47
N ALA A 603 2.53 -19.10 -47.53
CA ALA A 603 4.00 -19.16 -47.63
C ALA A 603 4.55 -18.72 -48.99
N ALA A 604 3.86 -19.07 -50.08
CA ALA A 604 4.28 -18.76 -51.45
C ALA A 604 4.28 -17.24 -51.75
N ASN A 605 3.41 -16.48 -51.05
CA ASN A 605 3.24 -15.03 -51.21
C ASN A 605 3.02 -14.60 -52.68
N ILE A 606 2.10 -15.29 -53.37
CA ILE A 606 1.74 -15.00 -54.78
C ILE A 606 0.39 -14.29 -54.80
N ALA A 607 0.38 -13.04 -55.26
CA ALA A 607 -0.79 -12.16 -55.25
C ALA A 607 -2.03 -12.76 -55.94
N SER A 608 -1.86 -13.57 -56.98
CA SER A 608 -2.98 -14.22 -57.70
C SER A 608 -3.80 -15.19 -56.85
N PHE A 609 -3.28 -15.64 -55.70
CA PHE A 609 -3.98 -16.56 -54.80
C PHE A 609 -4.53 -15.86 -53.54
N HIS A 610 -4.36 -14.54 -53.41
CA HIS A 610 -4.83 -13.81 -52.22
C HIS A 610 -6.35 -13.78 -52.08
N ASP A 611 -7.09 -13.79 -53.19
CA ASP A 611 -8.56 -13.82 -53.15
C ASP A 611 -9.10 -15.12 -52.56
N ILE A 612 -8.37 -16.23 -52.76
CA ILE A 612 -8.69 -17.53 -52.15
C ILE A 612 -8.54 -17.43 -50.63
N LEU A 613 -7.45 -16.82 -50.13
CA LEU A 613 -7.29 -16.60 -48.69
C LEU A 613 -8.44 -15.75 -48.14
N LYS A 614 -8.86 -14.69 -48.86
CA LYS A 614 -9.99 -13.83 -48.46
C LYS A 614 -11.31 -14.62 -48.38
N GLU A 615 -11.55 -15.54 -49.31
CA GLU A 615 -12.72 -16.43 -49.30
C GLU A 615 -12.73 -17.32 -48.03
N TYR A 616 -11.62 -18.01 -47.74
CA TYR A 616 -11.54 -18.95 -46.62
C TYR A 616 -11.41 -18.29 -45.23
N LEU A 617 -11.13 -16.98 -45.17
CA LEU A 617 -11.24 -16.20 -43.92
C LEU A 617 -12.68 -16.12 -43.39
N LEU A 618 -13.69 -16.35 -44.23
CA LEU A 618 -15.11 -16.35 -43.89
C LEU A 618 -15.71 -17.76 -43.80
N HIS A 619 -14.87 -18.79 -43.81
CA HIS A 619 -15.31 -20.19 -43.83
C HIS A 619 -16.06 -20.59 -42.54
N SER A 620 -17.03 -21.51 -42.66
CA SER A 620 -17.88 -21.96 -41.56
C SER A 620 -17.14 -22.76 -40.48
N SER A 621 -16.09 -23.48 -40.87
CA SER A 621 -15.22 -24.22 -39.95
C SER A 621 -14.18 -23.32 -39.29
N GLU A 622 -14.20 -23.26 -37.95
CA GLU A 622 -13.24 -22.49 -37.15
C GLU A 622 -11.79 -22.94 -37.37
N ALA A 623 -11.54 -24.24 -37.60
CA ALA A 623 -10.19 -24.76 -37.83
C ALA A 623 -9.59 -24.25 -39.15
N VAL A 624 -10.41 -24.21 -40.21
CA VAL A 624 -10.05 -23.66 -41.52
C VAL A 624 -9.84 -22.15 -41.41
N GLN A 625 -10.72 -21.46 -40.70
CA GLN A 625 -10.60 -20.02 -40.49
C GLN A 625 -9.31 -19.63 -39.75
N LYS A 626 -8.95 -20.37 -38.68
CA LYS A 626 -7.66 -20.18 -37.99
C LYS A 626 -6.47 -20.39 -38.94
N THR A 627 -6.55 -21.39 -39.80
CA THR A 627 -5.49 -21.68 -40.78
C THR A 627 -5.40 -20.58 -41.84
N ALA A 628 -6.53 -20.07 -42.32
CA ALA A 628 -6.58 -18.93 -43.25
C ALA A 628 -6.01 -17.65 -42.61
N ILE A 629 -6.34 -17.36 -41.34
CA ILE A 629 -5.79 -16.21 -40.59
C ILE A 629 -4.27 -16.34 -40.46
N TYR A 630 -3.78 -17.53 -40.09
CA TYR A 630 -2.35 -17.81 -40.02
C TYR A 630 -1.67 -17.61 -41.37
N ALA A 631 -2.23 -18.19 -42.44
CA ALA A 631 -1.71 -18.08 -43.80
C ALA A 631 -1.69 -16.63 -44.30
N ALA A 632 -2.75 -15.85 -44.03
CA ALA A 632 -2.80 -14.43 -44.36
C ALA A 632 -1.68 -13.64 -43.66
N GLY A 633 -1.38 -13.95 -42.38
CA GLY A 633 -0.22 -13.38 -41.67
C GLY A 633 1.13 -13.79 -42.26
N GLN A 634 1.23 -14.97 -42.88
CA GLN A 634 2.46 -15.42 -43.56
C GLN A 634 2.76 -14.67 -44.85
N THR A 635 1.74 -14.15 -45.54
CA THR A 635 1.93 -13.35 -46.77
C THR A 635 2.75 -12.09 -46.54
N LEU A 636 2.68 -11.50 -45.33
CA LEU A 636 3.23 -10.18 -45.01
C LEU A 636 2.66 -9.05 -45.91
N SER A 637 1.56 -9.29 -46.63
CA SER A 637 0.92 -8.28 -47.47
C SER A 637 0.12 -7.29 -46.62
N PRO A 638 0.27 -5.96 -46.81
CA PRO A 638 -0.46 -4.95 -46.05
C PRO A 638 -1.99 -5.04 -46.21
N GLU A 639 -2.49 -5.61 -47.29
CA GLU A 639 -3.94 -5.70 -47.58
C GLU A 639 -4.70 -6.55 -46.56
N PHE A 640 -4.03 -7.50 -45.90
CA PHE A 640 -4.64 -8.36 -44.89
C PHE A 640 -4.67 -7.71 -43.51
N ILE A 641 -3.93 -6.62 -43.25
CA ILE A 641 -3.85 -6.00 -41.93
C ILE A 641 -5.23 -5.58 -41.40
N PRO A 642 -6.08 -4.85 -42.16
CA PRO A 642 -7.42 -4.49 -41.68
C PRO A 642 -8.31 -5.71 -41.41
N LEU A 643 -8.20 -6.76 -42.23
CA LEU A 643 -8.96 -8.00 -42.07
C LEU A 643 -8.54 -8.76 -40.80
N LEU A 644 -7.23 -8.93 -40.59
CA LEU A 644 -6.65 -9.60 -39.44
C LEU A 644 -6.99 -8.90 -38.12
N VAL A 645 -6.92 -7.57 -38.12
CA VAL A 645 -7.30 -6.73 -36.97
C VAL A 645 -8.79 -6.88 -36.65
N GLY A 646 -9.64 -7.07 -37.66
CA GLY A 646 -11.08 -7.36 -37.50
C GLY A 646 -11.41 -8.64 -36.71
N PHE A 647 -10.50 -9.62 -36.64
CA PHE A 647 -10.70 -10.86 -35.88
C PHE A 647 -10.31 -10.76 -34.40
N LEU A 648 -9.64 -9.69 -33.97
CA LEU A 648 -9.20 -9.52 -32.58
C LEU A 648 -10.34 -9.55 -31.52
N PRO A 649 -11.53 -8.98 -31.78
CA PRO A 649 -12.64 -9.05 -30.82
C PRO A 649 -13.10 -10.48 -30.54
N ASN A 650 -13.06 -11.37 -31.55
CA ASN A 650 -13.50 -12.75 -31.41
C ASN A 650 -12.54 -13.56 -30.53
N LYS A 651 -13.03 -14.01 -29.36
CA LYS A 651 -12.23 -14.71 -28.35
C LYS A 651 -11.57 -16.00 -28.87
N SER A 652 -12.21 -16.74 -29.78
CA SER A 652 -11.66 -18.02 -30.28
C SER A 652 -10.55 -17.83 -31.31
N LEU A 653 -10.63 -16.78 -32.12
CA LEU A 653 -9.69 -16.45 -33.21
C LEU A 653 -8.58 -15.49 -32.78
N ARG A 654 -8.77 -14.75 -31.68
CA ARG A 654 -7.89 -13.68 -31.22
C ARG A 654 -6.42 -14.08 -31.14
N ASN A 655 -6.13 -15.26 -30.57
CA ASN A 655 -4.74 -15.70 -30.41
C ASN A 655 -4.08 -15.95 -31.78
N THR A 656 -4.81 -16.53 -32.72
CA THR A 656 -4.32 -16.76 -34.08
C THR A 656 -4.13 -15.44 -34.83
N ALA A 657 -5.06 -14.50 -34.70
CA ALA A 657 -4.92 -13.16 -35.27
C ALA A 657 -3.73 -12.39 -34.67
N LEU A 658 -3.49 -12.51 -33.36
CA LEU A 658 -2.32 -11.93 -32.70
C LEU A 658 -1.01 -12.50 -33.26
N LEU A 659 -0.90 -13.82 -33.40
CA LEU A 659 0.27 -14.48 -33.97
C LEU A 659 0.49 -14.04 -35.43
N ALA A 660 -0.59 -13.98 -36.23
CA ALA A 660 -0.54 -13.51 -37.61
C ALA A 660 -0.03 -12.06 -37.71
N LEU A 661 -0.51 -11.15 -36.85
CA LEU A 661 -0.07 -9.75 -36.81
C LEU A 661 1.35 -9.59 -36.28
N GLN A 662 1.77 -10.43 -35.32
CA GLN A 662 3.16 -10.44 -34.83
C GLN A 662 4.16 -10.81 -35.93
N ASN A 663 3.77 -11.66 -36.89
CA ASN A 663 4.63 -12.10 -37.99
C ASN A 663 5.09 -10.94 -38.89
N TYR A 664 4.32 -9.85 -38.98
CA TYR A 664 4.72 -8.62 -39.68
C TYR A 664 5.89 -7.88 -39.01
N GLY A 665 6.29 -8.29 -37.80
CA GLY A 665 7.36 -7.66 -37.05
C GLY A 665 7.00 -6.25 -36.57
N GLN A 666 7.99 -5.54 -36.04
CA GLN A 666 7.77 -4.24 -35.39
C GLN A 666 7.34 -3.12 -36.36
N GLN A 667 7.54 -3.31 -37.67
CA GLN A 667 7.24 -2.32 -38.71
C GLN A 667 5.73 -2.08 -38.90
N ILE A 668 4.87 -3.01 -38.46
CA ILE A 668 3.40 -2.83 -38.52
C ILE A 668 2.88 -1.83 -37.48
N GLN A 669 3.65 -1.56 -36.42
CA GLN A 669 3.17 -0.82 -35.26
C GLN A 669 2.71 0.63 -35.59
N PRO A 670 3.39 1.41 -36.44
CA PRO A 670 2.91 2.72 -36.88
C PRO A 670 1.56 2.64 -37.60
N THR A 671 1.39 1.66 -38.51
CA THR A 671 0.12 1.45 -39.23
C THR A 671 -1.02 1.15 -38.27
N LEU A 672 -0.80 0.27 -37.28
CA LEU A 672 -1.82 -0.03 -36.26
C LEU A 672 -2.16 1.17 -35.39
N LEU A 673 -1.17 2.02 -35.09
CA LEU A 673 -1.39 3.26 -34.33
C LEU A 673 -2.22 4.26 -35.14
N ASP A 674 -1.90 4.42 -36.43
CA ASP A 674 -2.62 5.32 -37.32
C ASP A 674 -4.07 4.86 -37.49
N MET A 675 -4.33 3.56 -37.74
CA MET A 675 -5.68 3.00 -37.83
C MET A 675 -6.57 3.33 -36.62
N VAL A 676 -6.00 3.35 -35.40
CA VAL A 676 -6.72 3.76 -34.18
C VAL A 676 -6.98 5.26 -34.18
N LYS A 677 -5.95 6.08 -34.48
CA LYS A 677 -6.04 7.54 -34.40
C LYS A 677 -6.92 8.14 -35.49
N THR A 678 -6.90 7.60 -36.70
CA THR A 678 -7.73 8.03 -37.84
C THR A 678 -9.15 7.45 -37.78
N HIS A 679 -9.45 6.61 -36.79
CA HIS A 679 -10.75 5.94 -36.62
C HIS A 679 -11.16 5.09 -37.84
N GLU A 680 -10.18 4.53 -38.56
CA GLU A 680 -10.41 3.60 -39.69
C GLU A 680 -11.03 2.27 -39.24
N VAL A 681 -10.75 1.87 -38.00
CA VAL A 681 -11.30 0.65 -37.40
C VAL A 681 -12.41 0.97 -36.41
N SER A 682 -13.34 0.02 -36.22
CA SER A 682 -14.38 0.16 -35.21
C SER A 682 -13.78 0.25 -33.80
N ILE A 683 -14.48 0.93 -32.88
CA ILE A 683 -14.04 1.08 -31.49
C ILE A 683 -13.85 -0.28 -30.80
N GLU A 684 -14.67 -1.27 -31.15
CA GLU A 684 -14.55 -2.63 -30.61
C GLU A 684 -13.21 -3.26 -30.97
N VAL A 685 -12.75 -3.06 -32.20
CA VAL A 685 -11.46 -3.54 -32.70
C VAL A 685 -10.30 -2.74 -32.11
N ALA A 686 -10.42 -1.41 -32.06
CA ALA A 686 -9.40 -0.51 -31.51
C ALA A 686 -9.00 -0.87 -30.06
N ARG A 687 -9.95 -1.36 -29.25
CA ARG A 687 -9.72 -1.80 -27.87
C ARG A 687 -8.75 -2.98 -27.74
N PHE A 688 -8.62 -3.81 -28.79
CA PHE A 688 -7.73 -4.98 -28.77
C PHE A 688 -6.36 -4.71 -29.40
N ILE A 689 -6.18 -3.62 -30.16
CA ILE A 689 -4.88 -3.24 -30.75
C ILE A 689 -3.76 -3.09 -29.69
N PRO A 690 -4.02 -2.53 -28.48
CA PRO A 690 -3.03 -2.55 -27.40
C PRO A 690 -2.45 -3.93 -27.04
N LEU A 691 -3.23 -5.01 -27.21
CA LEU A 691 -2.73 -6.37 -27.00
C LEU A 691 -1.70 -6.78 -28.06
N VAL A 692 -1.87 -6.31 -29.30
CA VAL A 692 -0.90 -6.53 -30.38
C VAL A 692 0.42 -5.84 -30.03
N PHE A 693 0.38 -4.59 -29.56
CA PHE A 693 1.58 -3.89 -29.07
C PHE A 693 2.25 -4.63 -27.92
N LYS A 694 1.48 -5.10 -26.92
CA LYS A 694 2.04 -5.91 -25.82
C LYS A 694 2.83 -7.11 -26.36
N ALA A 695 2.31 -7.79 -27.37
CA ALA A 695 2.85 -9.02 -27.88
C ALA A 695 4.25 -8.88 -28.54
N PHE A 696 4.68 -7.67 -28.90
CA PHE A 696 6.01 -7.43 -29.48
C PHE A 696 7.14 -7.29 -28.44
N HIS A 697 6.82 -7.11 -27.16
CA HIS A 697 7.80 -6.99 -26.07
C HIS A 697 8.91 -5.93 -26.32
N SER A 698 8.59 -4.85 -27.04
CA SER A 698 9.59 -3.88 -27.53
C SER A 698 9.45 -2.49 -26.90
N GLN A 699 10.53 -1.70 -26.96
CA GLN A 699 10.51 -0.30 -26.49
C GLN A 699 9.60 0.59 -27.35
N ASP A 700 9.42 0.27 -28.63
CA ASP A 700 8.49 0.96 -29.51
C ASP A 700 7.04 0.68 -29.14
N SER A 701 6.73 -0.54 -28.70
CA SER A 701 5.42 -0.89 -28.14
C SER A 701 5.08 -0.03 -26.93
N VAL A 702 6.03 0.16 -26.01
CA VAL A 702 5.85 1.07 -24.85
C VAL A 702 5.58 2.50 -25.34
N ARG A 703 6.33 2.99 -26.32
CA ARG A 703 6.16 4.35 -26.88
C ARG A 703 4.79 4.54 -27.53
N ASN A 704 4.34 3.57 -28.31
CA ASN A 704 3.05 3.60 -29.00
C ASN A 704 1.88 3.47 -28.02
N LEU A 705 1.99 2.63 -26.99
CA LEU A 705 1.01 2.53 -25.92
C LEU A 705 0.88 3.84 -25.13
N PHE A 706 1.99 4.56 -24.87
CA PHE A 706 1.92 5.90 -24.27
C PHE A 706 1.16 6.90 -25.15
N ARG A 707 1.28 6.81 -26.48
CA ARG A 707 0.50 7.66 -27.41
C ARG A 707 -1.00 7.31 -27.40
N LEU A 708 -1.36 6.05 -27.12
CA LEU A 708 -2.75 5.63 -26.96
C LEU A 708 -3.35 6.04 -25.60
N LEU A 709 -2.56 6.48 -24.63
CA LEU A 709 -3.10 7.07 -23.39
C LEU A 709 -3.79 8.42 -23.65
N GLU A 710 -3.44 9.09 -24.75
CA GLU A 710 -4.01 10.37 -25.17
C GLU A 710 -5.30 10.18 -25.99
N ASP A 711 -5.69 8.93 -26.30
CA ASP A 711 -6.84 8.62 -27.14
C ASP A 711 -8.17 9.17 -26.56
N LYS A 712 -9.17 9.41 -27.40
CA LYS A 712 -10.46 9.95 -26.92
C LYS A 712 -11.30 8.88 -26.20
N ASP A 713 -11.18 7.61 -26.58
CA ASP A 713 -11.96 6.50 -26.01
C ASP A 713 -11.29 5.95 -24.74
N LEU A 714 -12.04 5.97 -23.62
CA LEU A 714 -11.54 5.55 -22.32
C LEU A 714 -11.25 4.05 -22.23
N ALA A 715 -11.87 3.22 -23.07
CA ALA A 715 -11.64 1.78 -23.08
C ALA A 715 -10.36 1.43 -23.85
N VAL A 716 -10.02 2.18 -24.90
CA VAL A 716 -8.70 2.12 -25.56
C VAL A 716 -7.61 2.53 -24.56
N ARG A 717 -7.79 3.64 -23.84
CA ARG A 717 -6.85 4.07 -22.78
C ARG A 717 -6.64 2.98 -21.73
N LEU A 718 -7.72 2.40 -21.20
CA LEU A 718 -7.63 1.35 -20.19
C LEU A 718 -6.89 0.12 -20.72
N SER A 719 -7.15 -0.27 -21.97
CA SER A 719 -6.46 -1.40 -22.62
C SER A 719 -4.98 -1.11 -22.84
N ALA A 720 -4.61 0.12 -23.19
CA ALA A 720 -3.23 0.56 -23.27
C ALA A 720 -2.52 0.57 -21.90
N ILE A 721 -3.20 1.04 -20.85
CA ILE A 721 -2.67 1.00 -19.47
C ILE A 721 -2.45 -0.45 -19.01
N ARG A 722 -3.38 -1.36 -19.31
CA ARG A 722 -3.26 -2.79 -19.00
C ARG A 722 -2.04 -3.39 -19.72
N ALA A 723 -1.89 -3.14 -21.02
CA ALA A 723 -0.74 -3.58 -21.78
C ALA A 723 0.60 -3.04 -21.23
N LEU A 724 0.66 -1.75 -20.86
CA LEU A 724 1.85 -1.16 -20.22
C LEU A 724 2.16 -1.80 -18.86
N SER A 725 1.12 -2.06 -18.06
CA SER A 725 1.26 -2.72 -16.76
C SER A 725 1.86 -4.11 -16.90
N ASP A 726 1.36 -4.89 -17.85
CA ASP A 726 1.85 -6.24 -18.10
C ASP A 726 3.29 -6.21 -18.64
N LEU A 727 3.60 -5.33 -19.60
CA LEU A 727 4.97 -5.17 -20.11
C LEU A 727 5.97 -4.81 -19.01
N LYS A 728 5.59 -3.95 -18.05
CA LYS A 728 6.45 -3.59 -16.92
C LYS A 728 6.66 -4.77 -15.97
N ALA A 729 5.65 -5.63 -15.80
CA ALA A 729 5.72 -6.79 -14.93
C ALA A 729 6.62 -7.88 -15.53
N ASP A 730 6.43 -8.17 -16.81
CA ASP A 730 7.04 -9.28 -17.52
C ASP A 730 8.46 -8.93 -18.02
N PHE A 731 8.73 -7.65 -18.33
CA PHE A 731 10.00 -7.19 -18.92
C PHE A 731 10.61 -5.99 -18.17
N PRO A 732 11.31 -6.21 -17.05
CA PRO A 732 11.88 -5.14 -16.21
C PRO A 732 12.96 -4.28 -16.89
N SER A 733 13.53 -4.74 -18.02
CA SER A 733 14.55 -4.03 -18.80
C SER A 733 13.98 -2.89 -19.66
N LEU A 734 12.66 -2.86 -19.88
CA LEU A 734 12.01 -1.81 -20.67
C LEU A 734 11.96 -0.48 -19.91
N HIS A 735 12.18 0.62 -20.62
CA HIS A 735 12.19 1.96 -20.02
C HIS A 735 10.82 2.63 -20.08
N PHE A 736 10.34 3.09 -18.93
CA PHE A 736 9.07 3.80 -18.78
C PHE A 736 9.31 5.25 -18.35
N ASN A 737 8.77 6.21 -19.12
CA ASN A 737 8.97 7.63 -18.84
C ASN A 737 8.14 8.08 -17.62
N ASN A 738 8.83 8.34 -16.49
CA ASN A 738 8.21 8.75 -15.23
C ASN A 738 7.41 10.06 -15.33
N ALA A 739 7.88 11.04 -16.13
CA ALA A 739 7.18 12.31 -16.30
C ALA A 739 5.83 12.12 -17.01
N LYS A 740 5.81 11.30 -18.07
CA LYS A 740 4.57 10.93 -18.78
C LYS A 740 3.61 10.13 -17.90
N ILE A 741 4.11 9.20 -17.09
CA ILE A 741 3.25 8.47 -16.14
C ILE A 741 2.59 9.45 -15.16
N VAL A 742 3.35 10.38 -14.60
CA VAL A 742 2.82 11.36 -13.65
C VAL A 742 1.81 12.30 -14.30
N SER A 743 2.05 12.77 -15.53
CA SER A 743 1.09 13.60 -16.26
C SER A 743 -0.21 12.84 -16.55
N SER A 744 -0.13 11.59 -17.03
CA SER A 744 -1.31 10.76 -17.26
C SER A 744 -2.10 10.46 -15.98
N ILE A 745 -1.43 10.24 -14.84
CA ILE A 745 -2.10 10.10 -13.54
C ILE A 745 -2.89 11.38 -13.22
N TYR A 746 -2.31 12.56 -13.42
CA TYR A 746 -3.00 13.81 -13.15
C TYR A 746 -4.22 14.05 -14.05
N GLU A 747 -4.12 13.69 -15.33
CA GLU A 747 -5.25 13.77 -16.26
C GLU A 747 -6.39 12.83 -15.84
N GLU A 748 -6.08 11.58 -15.48
CA GLU A 748 -7.09 10.63 -15.00
C GLU A 748 -7.70 11.06 -13.66
N CYS A 749 -6.90 11.62 -12.73
CA CYS A 749 -7.43 12.20 -11.49
C CYS A 749 -8.37 13.38 -11.76
N LYS A 750 -8.03 14.26 -12.71
CA LYS A 750 -8.89 15.38 -13.11
C LYS A 750 -10.20 14.88 -13.71
N LEU A 751 -10.13 13.87 -14.58
CA LEU A 751 -11.30 13.25 -15.19
C LEU A 751 -12.21 12.58 -14.14
N TYR A 752 -11.61 11.84 -13.21
CA TYR A 752 -12.32 11.22 -12.10
C TYR A 752 -13.04 12.26 -11.23
N HIS A 753 -12.32 13.32 -10.84
CA HIS A 753 -12.89 14.40 -10.05
C HIS A 753 -14.07 15.09 -10.74
N ASN A 754 -13.95 15.40 -12.04
CA ASN A 754 -15.03 16.00 -12.82
C ASN A 754 -16.26 15.09 -12.89
N THR A 755 -16.05 13.77 -13.06
CA THR A 755 -17.13 12.78 -13.08
C THR A 755 -17.83 12.68 -11.73
N LEU A 756 -17.06 12.68 -10.64
CA LEU A 756 -17.58 12.65 -9.27
C LEU A 756 -18.39 13.91 -8.96
N SER A 757 -17.89 15.09 -9.38
CA SER A 757 -18.62 16.35 -9.22
C SER A 757 -19.93 16.35 -10.01
N ALA A 758 -19.95 15.81 -11.23
CA ALA A 758 -21.17 15.70 -12.03
C ALA A 758 -22.19 14.77 -11.35
N MET A 759 -21.75 13.62 -10.84
CA MET A 759 -22.60 12.69 -10.09
C MET A 759 -23.20 13.36 -8.85
N HIS A 760 -22.39 14.04 -8.04
CA HIS A 760 -22.88 14.78 -6.87
C HIS A 760 -23.90 15.87 -7.24
N THR A 761 -23.65 16.65 -8.30
CA THR A 761 -24.61 17.66 -8.77
C THR A 761 -25.94 17.01 -9.13
N GLN A 762 -25.94 15.89 -9.88
CA GLN A 762 -27.17 15.18 -10.26
C GLN A 762 -27.91 14.60 -9.05
N ILE A 763 -27.20 14.07 -8.06
CA ILE A 763 -27.76 13.61 -6.79
C ILE A 763 -28.41 14.79 -6.05
N ILE A 764 -27.70 15.91 -5.89
CA ILE A 764 -28.20 17.10 -5.18
C ILE A 764 -29.45 17.67 -5.85
N VAL A 765 -29.49 17.76 -7.19
CA VAL A 765 -30.67 18.23 -7.93
C VAL A 765 -31.86 17.30 -7.70
N SER A 766 -31.65 15.98 -7.79
CA SER A 766 -32.68 14.98 -7.49
C SER A 766 -33.28 15.14 -6.08
N TYR A 767 -32.45 15.38 -5.07
CA TYR A 767 -32.91 15.62 -3.69
C TYR A 767 -33.56 17.00 -3.50
N ARG A 768 -33.04 18.07 -4.12
CA ARG A 768 -33.61 19.43 -3.99
C ARG A 768 -34.99 19.54 -4.61
N ASN A 769 -35.20 18.93 -5.79
CA ASN A 769 -36.50 18.92 -6.47
C ASN A 769 -37.57 18.22 -5.62
N ARG A 770 -37.20 17.18 -4.84
CA ARG A 770 -38.12 16.53 -3.88
C ARG A 770 -38.55 17.43 -2.71
N LYS A 771 -37.70 18.38 -2.27
CA LYS A 771 -37.90 19.13 -1.02
C LYS A 771 -38.46 20.54 -1.24
N LYS A 772 -38.17 21.19 -2.38
CA LYS A 772 -38.53 22.60 -2.64
C LYS A 772 -39.80 22.79 -3.47
N THR A 773 -40.09 21.94 -4.45
CA THR A 773 -41.01 22.34 -5.53
C THR A 773 -42.44 21.84 -5.40
N LYS A 774 -42.76 20.83 -4.57
CA LYS A 774 -44.07 20.11 -4.58
C LYS A 774 -44.51 19.56 -5.95
N GLU A 775 -43.79 19.84 -7.03
CA GLU A 775 -43.97 19.27 -8.36
C GLU A 775 -43.56 17.80 -8.35
N ILE A 776 -44.45 16.96 -8.86
CA ILE A 776 -44.22 15.53 -9.01
C ILE A 776 -43.22 15.38 -10.17
N VAL A 777 -41.92 15.23 -9.86
CA VAL A 777 -40.91 14.81 -10.84
C VAL A 777 -41.42 13.56 -11.55
N SER A 778 -41.59 13.62 -12.87
CA SER A 778 -42.11 12.52 -13.70
C SER A 778 -41.27 11.25 -13.53
N GLU A 779 -41.93 10.09 -13.57
CA GLU A 779 -41.25 8.78 -13.52
C GLU A 779 -40.18 8.66 -14.61
N ALA A 780 -40.49 9.15 -15.82
CA ALA A 780 -39.56 9.16 -16.94
C ALA A 780 -38.29 10.01 -16.69
N GLU A 781 -38.40 11.13 -15.96
CA GLU A 781 -37.22 11.96 -15.60
C GLU A 781 -36.36 11.25 -14.54
N ARG A 782 -37.00 10.53 -13.60
CA ARG A 782 -36.28 9.75 -12.58
C ARG A 782 -35.48 8.61 -13.20
N ASP A 783 -36.09 7.88 -14.13
CA ASP A 783 -35.45 6.76 -14.82
C ASP A 783 -34.30 7.24 -15.73
N ALA A 784 -34.51 8.36 -16.44
CA ALA A 784 -33.46 9.00 -17.23
C ALA A 784 -32.27 9.43 -16.35
N ARG A 785 -32.53 10.02 -15.17
CA ARG A 785 -31.47 10.45 -14.25
C ARG A 785 -30.78 9.27 -13.57
N ALA A 786 -31.51 8.21 -13.23
CA ALA A 786 -30.94 6.97 -12.70
C ALA A 786 -29.99 6.33 -13.72
N SER A 787 -30.38 6.28 -14.99
CA SER A 787 -29.56 5.77 -16.09
C SER A 787 -28.27 6.58 -16.26
N LEU A 788 -28.33 7.92 -16.16
CA LEU A 788 -27.15 8.77 -16.18
C LEU A 788 -26.23 8.50 -14.98
N LEU A 789 -26.79 8.36 -13.77
CA LEU A 789 -26.02 8.07 -12.56
C LEU A 789 -25.30 6.73 -12.65
N GLU A 790 -25.95 5.69 -13.18
CA GLU A 790 -25.34 4.37 -13.40
C GLU A 790 -24.15 4.45 -14.37
N LEU A 791 -24.26 5.25 -15.44
CA LEU A 791 -23.16 5.47 -16.37
C LEU A 791 -21.98 6.22 -15.72
N LEU A 792 -22.27 7.22 -14.88
CA LEU A 792 -21.25 7.96 -14.13
C LEU A 792 -20.55 7.08 -13.11
N GLU A 793 -21.27 6.22 -12.40
CA GLU A 793 -20.73 5.25 -11.44
C GLU A 793 -19.78 4.27 -12.14
N ARG A 794 -20.22 3.63 -13.23
CA ARG A 794 -19.37 2.74 -14.04
C ARG A 794 -18.11 3.47 -14.56
N ARG A 795 -18.22 4.76 -14.89
CA ARG A 795 -17.08 5.58 -15.34
C ARG A 795 -16.11 5.88 -14.19
N LEU A 796 -16.61 6.10 -12.98
CA LEU A 796 -15.80 6.27 -11.77
C LEU A 796 -15.04 4.99 -11.43
N ASP A 797 -15.71 3.84 -11.41
CA ASP A 797 -15.08 2.54 -11.12
C ASP A 797 -13.92 2.25 -12.09
N ALA A 798 -14.17 2.42 -13.39
CA ALA A 798 -13.15 2.27 -14.41
C ALA A 798 -12.04 3.34 -14.28
N GLY A 799 -12.37 4.56 -13.83
CA GLY A 799 -11.41 5.62 -13.55
C GLY A 799 -10.48 5.29 -12.39
N LEU A 800 -11.02 4.69 -11.33
CA LEU A 800 -10.25 4.22 -10.19
C LEU A 800 -9.28 3.11 -10.63
N GLU A 801 -9.74 2.16 -11.46
CA GLU A 801 -8.86 1.12 -12.05
C GLU A 801 -7.71 1.75 -12.88
N ARG A 802 -8.01 2.71 -13.77
CA ARG A 802 -6.99 3.39 -14.60
C ARG A 802 -5.94 4.09 -13.74
N ILE A 803 -6.37 4.86 -12.73
CA ILE A 803 -5.48 5.56 -11.81
C ILE A 803 -4.56 4.56 -11.09
N PHE A 804 -5.10 3.47 -10.55
CA PHE A 804 -4.31 2.48 -9.82
C PHE A 804 -3.36 1.69 -10.71
N LYS A 805 -3.74 1.33 -11.93
CA LYS A 805 -2.80 0.69 -12.86
C LYS A 805 -1.66 1.63 -13.27
N LEU A 806 -1.94 2.92 -13.48
CA LEU A 806 -0.90 3.93 -13.72
C LEU A 806 0.01 4.13 -12.50
N LEU A 807 -0.55 4.11 -11.28
CA LEU A 807 0.25 4.10 -10.05
C LEU A 807 1.17 2.88 -9.98
N GLY A 808 0.70 1.71 -10.43
CA GLY A 808 1.52 0.50 -10.57
C GLY A 808 2.67 0.65 -11.57
N LEU A 809 2.63 1.61 -12.49
CA LEU A 809 3.77 1.95 -13.35
C LEU A 809 4.83 2.80 -12.64
N LYS A 810 4.49 3.49 -11.55
CA LYS A 810 5.40 4.35 -10.78
C LYS A 810 5.91 3.68 -9.50
N TYR A 811 5.04 2.98 -8.80
CA TYR A 811 5.31 2.29 -7.54
C TYR A 811 5.36 0.77 -7.76
N LYS A 812 5.62 0.00 -6.70
CA LYS A 812 5.58 -1.46 -6.78
C LYS A 812 4.16 -1.93 -7.08
N GLN A 813 3.98 -2.66 -8.18
CA GLN A 813 2.66 -3.11 -8.65
C GLN A 813 1.87 -3.86 -7.57
N ASN A 814 2.50 -4.83 -6.89
CA ASN A 814 1.83 -5.59 -5.82
C ASN A 814 1.28 -4.70 -4.70
N ASP A 815 2.04 -3.71 -4.26
CA ASP A 815 1.62 -2.82 -3.17
C ASP A 815 0.40 -1.99 -3.60
N ILE A 816 0.39 -1.49 -4.85
CA ILE A 816 -0.73 -0.74 -5.41
C ILE A 816 -1.97 -1.64 -5.64
N THR A 817 -1.79 -2.88 -6.08
CA THR A 817 -2.90 -3.83 -6.26
C THR A 817 -3.56 -4.18 -4.93
N ILE A 818 -2.78 -4.38 -3.86
CA ILE A 818 -3.31 -4.61 -2.51
C ILE A 818 -4.08 -3.39 -2.02
N ALA A 819 -3.53 -2.19 -2.24
CA ALA A 819 -4.21 -0.93 -1.90
C ALA A 819 -5.55 -0.78 -2.63
N TYR A 820 -5.59 -1.05 -3.94
CA TYR A 820 -6.81 -0.99 -4.75
C TYR A 820 -7.89 -1.94 -4.20
N ALA A 821 -7.53 -3.20 -3.97
CA ALA A 821 -8.48 -4.20 -3.48
C ALA A 821 -8.97 -3.90 -2.06
N GLY A 822 -8.11 -3.37 -1.18
CA GLY A 822 -8.53 -2.88 0.14
C GLY A 822 -9.53 -1.73 0.04
N LEU A 823 -9.40 -0.87 -0.98
CA LEU A 823 -10.28 0.26 -1.22
C LEU A 823 -11.66 -0.13 -1.75
N VAL A 824 -11.70 -1.13 -2.63
CA VAL A 824 -12.93 -1.70 -3.23
C VAL A 824 -13.60 -2.71 -2.27
N SER A 825 -12.96 -3.06 -1.15
CA SER A 825 -13.51 -3.99 -0.17
C SER A 825 -14.77 -3.44 0.51
N GLU A 826 -15.76 -4.31 0.73
CA GLU A 826 -16.96 -3.97 1.50
C GLU A 826 -16.65 -3.65 2.98
N LYS A 827 -15.53 -4.17 3.51
CA LYS A 827 -15.12 -3.97 4.90
C LYS A 827 -14.61 -2.55 5.12
N GLN A 828 -15.29 -1.77 5.96
CA GLN A 828 -14.87 -0.39 6.30
C GLN A 828 -13.46 -0.31 6.89
N GLU A 829 -13.03 -1.33 7.63
CA GLU A 829 -11.66 -1.43 8.16
C GLU A 829 -10.62 -1.59 7.04
N ALA A 830 -10.90 -2.43 6.03
CA ALA A 830 -10.03 -2.59 4.87
C ALA A 830 -9.90 -1.29 4.06
N ARG A 831 -11.02 -0.56 3.87
CA ARG A 831 -11.02 0.74 3.19
C ARG A 831 -10.19 1.79 3.93
N THR A 832 -10.36 1.87 5.26
CA THR A 832 -9.58 2.80 6.11
C THR A 832 -8.09 2.47 6.06
N ASN A 833 -7.74 1.19 6.18
CA ASN A 833 -6.36 0.74 6.12
C ASN A 833 -5.74 0.98 4.73
N ALA A 834 -6.51 0.80 3.64
CA ALA A 834 -6.04 1.09 2.30
C ALA A 834 -5.69 2.57 2.11
N ILE A 835 -6.50 3.50 2.63
CA ILE A 835 -6.22 4.94 2.61
C ILE A 835 -4.92 5.24 3.37
N GLU A 836 -4.76 4.70 4.58
CA GLU A 836 -3.55 4.91 5.39
C GLU A 836 -2.30 4.27 4.73
N PHE A 837 -2.45 3.13 4.06
CA PHE A 837 -1.37 2.53 3.28
C PHE A 837 -0.93 3.44 2.14
N LEU A 838 -1.90 3.99 1.39
CA LEU A 838 -1.65 4.93 0.31
C LEU A 838 -1.03 6.23 0.84
N ASP A 839 -1.46 6.72 2.00
CA ASP A 839 -0.89 7.91 2.63
C ASP A 839 0.61 7.76 2.93
N ASN A 840 1.01 6.55 3.31
CA ASN A 840 2.40 6.20 3.58
C ASN A 840 3.21 5.86 2.31
N LEU A 841 2.56 5.33 1.27
CA LEU A 841 3.19 4.91 0.02
C LEU A 841 3.40 6.07 -0.95
N LEU A 842 2.45 7.01 -1.02
CA LEU A 842 2.47 8.14 -1.93
C LEU A 842 3.34 9.28 -1.38
N SER A 843 4.11 9.93 -2.25
CA SER A 843 5.00 11.05 -1.86
C SER A 843 4.70 12.34 -2.64
N GLY A 844 4.91 13.49 -2.00
CA GLY A 844 4.90 14.82 -2.65
C GLY A 844 3.53 15.25 -3.17
N GLU A 845 3.48 15.82 -4.37
CA GLU A 845 2.24 16.36 -4.96
C GLU A 845 1.19 15.30 -5.30
N LEU A 846 1.63 14.08 -5.63
CA LEU A 846 0.73 12.97 -5.97
C LEU A 846 -0.16 12.62 -4.77
N LYS A 847 0.44 12.57 -3.57
CA LYS A 847 -0.25 12.36 -2.28
C LYS A 847 -1.31 13.44 -2.07
N ARG A 848 -0.94 14.72 -2.22
CA ARG A 848 -1.83 15.88 -1.99
C ARG A 848 -3.06 15.89 -2.90
N LYS A 849 -2.94 15.46 -4.16
CA LYS A 849 -4.06 15.45 -5.11
C LYS A 849 -4.89 14.18 -5.08
N LEU A 850 -4.26 13.02 -4.86
CA LEU A 850 -4.94 11.73 -4.96
C LEU A 850 -5.69 11.36 -3.68
N LEU A 851 -5.13 11.60 -2.49
CA LEU A 851 -5.78 11.21 -1.24
C LEU A 851 -7.17 11.83 -1.04
N PRO A 852 -7.39 13.15 -1.28
CA PRO A 852 -8.73 13.72 -1.12
C PRO A 852 -9.77 13.06 -2.04
N ILE A 853 -9.36 12.67 -3.25
CA ILE A 853 -10.23 11.99 -4.22
C ILE A 853 -10.60 10.60 -3.71
N ILE A 854 -9.61 9.86 -3.20
CA ILE A 854 -9.80 8.51 -2.67
C ILE A 854 -10.64 8.53 -1.39
N GLU A 855 -10.36 9.43 -0.47
CA GLU A 855 -11.16 9.63 0.74
C GLU A 855 -12.61 9.95 0.40
N SER A 856 -12.85 10.79 -0.62
CA SER A 856 -14.21 11.10 -1.07
C SER A 856 -14.96 9.92 -1.71
N SER A 857 -14.24 8.99 -2.35
CA SER A 857 -14.84 7.79 -2.95
C SER A 857 -15.25 6.71 -1.94
N VAL A 858 -14.57 6.68 -0.79
CA VAL A 858 -14.76 5.66 0.25
C VAL A 858 -15.87 6.01 1.23
N VAL A 859 -16.19 7.30 1.37
CA VAL A 859 -17.25 7.74 2.28
C VAL A 859 -18.59 7.66 1.56
N ASP A 860 -19.53 6.91 2.13
CA ASP A 860 -20.88 6.73 1.58
C ASP A 860 -21.47 8.10 1.19
N VAL A 861 -21.71 8.25 -0.11
CA VAL A 861 -22.15 9.46 -0.83
C VAL A 861 -23.51 10.02 -0.32
N THR A 862 -24.12 9.37 0.66
CA THR A 862 -25.45 9.65 1.22
C THR A 862 -25.47 10.58 2.44
N SER A 863 -24.32 11.00 2.97
CA SER A 863 -24.27 11.79 4.22
C SER A 863 -24.41 13.31 3.96
N GLU A 864 -25.54 13.92 4.37
CA GLU A 864 -25.81 15.37 4.29
C GLU A 864 -24.70 16.25 4.91
N GLU A 865 -23.96 15.72 5.90
CA GLU A 865 -22.92 16.46 6.64
C GLU A 865 -21.65 16.78 5.83
N ILE A 866 -21.34 16.02 4.78
CA ILE A 866 -20.10 16.17 4.00
C ILE A 866 -20.27 17.15 2.83
N ILE A 867 -21.50 17.29 2.33
CA ILE A 867 -21.87 18.29 1.30
C ILE A 867 -21.51 19.72 1.75
N HIS A 868 -21.46 19.97 3.06
CA HIS A 868 -21.03 21.25 3.65
C HIS A 868 -19.52 21.38 3.90
N GLN A 869 -18.75 20.28 3.93
CA GLN A 869 -17.29 20.33 4.16
C GLN A 869 -16.49 20.64 2.88
N PHE A 870 -17.08 20.46 1.70
CA PHE A 870 -16.42 20.77 0.44
C PHE A 870 -16.41 22.28 0.17
N LYS A 871 -15.24 22.91 0.37
CA LYS A 871 -14.94 24.31 -0.02
C LYS A 871 -14.82 24.51 -1.55
N GLN A 872 -15.38 23.64 -2.38
CA GLN A 872 -15.22 23.71 -3.84
C GLN A 872 -16.51 24.13 -4.53
N LYS A 873 -16.38 24.80 -5.68
CA LYS A 873 -17.49 25.36 -6.48
C LYS A 873 -18.39 24.21 -6.93
N ILE A 874 -19.58 24.10 -6.35
CA ILE A 874 -20.61 23.16 -6.79
C ILE A 874 -21.02 23.58 -8.20
N LEU A 875 -20.84 22.70 -9.19
CA LEU A 875 -21.29 22.93 -10.55
C LEU A 875 -22.81 23.10 -10.56
N THR A 876 -23.29 24.12 -11.27
CA THR A 876 -24.70 24.21 -11.64
C THR A 876 -25.08 23.05 -12.57
N GLU A 877 -26.38 22.72 -12.66
CA GLU A 877 -26.85 21.65 -13.56
C GLU A 877 -26.51 21.93 -15.02
N LEU A 878 -26.53 23.21 -15.44
CA LEU A 878 -26.12 23.63 -16.78
C LEU A 878 -24.61 23.43 -17.00
N GLU A 879 -23.75 23.88 -16.06
CA GLU A 879 -22.31 23.63 -16.12
C GLU A 879 -22.01 22.11 -16.13
N CYS A 880 -22.80 21.31 -15.40
CA CYS A 880 -22.68 19.85 -15.37
C CYS A 880 -22.99 19.23 -16.74
N PHE A 881 -24.12 19.59 -17.37
CA PHE A 881 -24.44 19.08 -18.71
C PHE A 881 -23.45 19.55 -19.76
N GLN A 882 -23.02 20.81 -19.70
CA GLN A 882 -21.96 21.30 -20.60
C GLN A 882 -20.69 20.47 -20.47
N LEU A 883 -20.22 20.22 -19.24
CA LEU A 883 -19.03 19.39 -18.98
C LEU A 883 -19.20 17.95 -19.52
N LEU A 884 -20.36 17.34 -19.31
CA LEU A 884 -20.64 15.98 -19.78
C LEU A 884 -20.78 15.89 -21.30
N LEU A 885 -21.30 16.94 -21.95
CA LEU A 885 -21.43 17.03 -23.41
C LEU A 885 -20.11 17.33 -24.10
N GLU A 886 -19.25 18.13 -23.48
CA GLU A 886 -17.87 18.38 -23.95
C GLU A 886 -16.98 17.15 -23.78
N ALA A 887 -17.33 16.22 -22.88
CA ALA A 887 -16.61 14.96 -22.74
C ALA A 887 -16.78 14.09 -24.01
N ASN A 888 -15.69 13.49 -24.48
CA ASN A 888 -15.69 12.57 -25.63
C ASN A 888 -16.23 11.18 -25.24
N ASP A 889 -17.44 11.10 -24.68
CA ASP A 889 -18.12 9.85 -24.34
C ASP A 889 -19.52 9.85 -24.95
N GLN A 890 -19.69 9.09 -26.03
CA GLN A 890 -20.95 9.03 -26.77
C GLN A 890 -22.11 8.59 -25.87
N LYS A 891 -21.90 7.61 -24.98
CA LYS A 891 -23.00 7.09 -24.14
C LYS A 891 -23.47 8.13 -23.14
N LEU A 892 -22.54 8.89 -22.55
CA LEU A 892 -22.90 9.99 -21.65
C LEU A 892 -23.61 11.12 -22.39
N LYS A 893 -23.18 11.49 -23.60
CA LYS A 893 -23.89 12.50 -24.40
C LYS A 893 -25.34 12.11 -24.66
N LEU A 894 -25.56 10.87 -25.08
CA LEU A 894 -26.91 10.35 -25.34
C LEU A 894 -27.77 10.35 -24.07
N ALA A 895 -27.21 9.93 -22.92
CA ALA A 895 -27.91 9.95 -21.64
C ALA A 895 -28.26 11.38 -21.17
N VAL A 896 -27.37 12.35 -21.42
CA VAL A 896 -27.64 13.76 -21.13
C VAL A 896 -28.75 14.31 -22.03
N PHE A 897 -28.73 14.03 -23.34
CA PHE A 897 -29.81 14.45 -24.24
C PHE A 897 -31.16 13.84 -23.84
N PHE A 898 -31.18 12.54 -23.52
CA PHE A 898 -32.37 11.86 -23.05
C PHE A 898 -32.92 12.49 -21.76
N LEU A 899 -32.04 12.80 -20.79
CA LEU A 899 -32.45 13.48 -19.56
C LEU A 899 -32.98 14.89 -19.81
N ILE A 900 -32.33 15.68 -20.69
CA ILE A 900 -32.79 17.03 -21.06
C ILE A 900 -34.21 16.98 -21.67
N GLY A 901 -34.47 16.03 -22.56
CA GLY A 901 -35.79 15.83 -23.17
C GLY A 901 -36.88 15.54 -22.13
N LYS A 902 -36.59 14.67 -21.14
CA LYS A 902 -37.53 14.33 -20.06
C LYS A 902 -37.70 15.40 -18.99
N GLN A 903 -36.69 16.24 -18.77
CA GLN A 903 -36.75 17.34 -17.79
C GLN A 903 -37.57 18.53 -18.30
N GLN A 904 -37.78 18.64 -19.62
CA GLN A 904 -38.63 19.65 -20.26
C GLN A 904 -38.28 21.12 -19.94
N ASP A 905 -37.04 21.38 -19.51
CA ASP A 905 -36.58 22.72 -19.15
C ASP A 905 -35.93 23.44 -20.34
N LYS A 906 -36.59 24.49 -20.83
CA LYS A 906 -36.17 25.25 -22.02
C LYS A 906 -34.80 25.91 -21.88
N LYS A 907 -34.25 26.06 -20.66
CA LYS A 907 -32.92 26.63 -20.43
C LYS A 907 -31.78 25.82 -21.08
N PHE A 908 -32.02 24.57 -21.47
CA PHE A 908 -31.03 23.68 -22.06
C PHE A 908 -31.04 23.63 -23.60
N ILE A 909 -31.97 24.32 -24.28
CA ILE A 909 -32.05 24.37 -25.75
C ILE A 909 -30.69 24.74 -26.41
N PRO A 910 -29.95 25.77 -25.94
CA PRO A 910 -28.67 26.14 -26.55
C PRO A 910 -27.61 25.02 -26.53
N LEU A 911 -27.71 24.10 -25.56
CA LEU A 911 -26.80 22.95 -25.48
C LEU A 911 -27.11 21.90 -26.56
N LEU A 912 -28.38 21.73 -26.93
CA LEU A 912 -28.82 20.77 -27.94
C LEU A 912 -28.52 21.28 -29.36
N GLU A 913 -28.74 22.57 -29.62
CA GLU A 913 -28.52 23.20 -30.93
C GLU A 913 -27.09 23.00 -31.44
N LYS A 914 -26.11 23.02 -30.55
CA LYS A 914 -24.68 22.79 -30.86
C LYS A 914 -24.40 21.40 -31.49
N TYR A 915 -25.28 20.41 -31.29
CA TYR A 915 -25.07 19.03 -31.74
C TYR A 915 -26.04 18.59 -32.86
N LEU A 916 -26.83 19.51 -33.42
CA LEU A 916 -27.74 19.21 -34.55
C LEU A 916 -26.98 18.95 -35.87
N GLU A 917 -25.74 19.41 -35.97
CA GLU A 917 -24.85 19.21 -37.13
C GLU A 917 -23.65 18.31 -36.81
N ASP A 918 -23.70 17.52 -35.74
CA ASP A 918 -22.62 16.60 -35.38
C ASP A 918 -22.44 15.51 -36.46
N ASP A 919 -21.18 15.18 -36.79
CA ASP A 919 -20.83 14.15 -37.78
C ASP A 919 -21.36 12.76 -37.39
N ASN A 920 -21.59 12.52 -36.09
CA ASN A 920 -22.12 11.26 -35.59
C ASN A 920 -23.65 11.23 -35.65
N PHE A 921 -24.19 10.41 -36.55
CA PHE A 921 -25.63 10.23 -36.75
C PHE A 921 -26.44 10.01 -35.45
N LYS A 922 -25.91 9.22 -34.50
CA LYS A 922 -26.63 8.94 -33.23
C LYS A 922 -26.70 10.18 -32.33
N ILE A 923 -25.62 10.96 -32.26
CA ILE A 923 -25.58 12.20 -31.47
C ILE A 923 -26.59 13.19 -32.05
N LYS A 924 -26.57 13.36 -33.37
CA LYS A 924 -27.51 14.22 -34.11
C LYS A 924 -28.97 13.80 -33.91
N SER A 925 -29.28 12.50 -34.02
CA SER A 925 -30.66 11.99 -33.84
C SER A 925 -31.19 12.27 -32.43
N PHE A 926 -30.41 11.94 -31.40
CA PHE A 926 -30.84 12.12 -30.00
C PHE A 926 -30.95 13.59 -29.61
N ALA A 927 -30.05 14.45 -30.11
CA ALA A 927 -30.16 15.89 -29.90
C ALA A 927 -31.45 16.45 -30.52
N LYS A 928 -31.81 15.98 -31.72
CA LYS A 928 -33.06 16.36 -32.39
C LYS A 928 -34.31 15.84 -31.65
N GLU A 929 -34.32 14.59 -31.22
CA GLU A 929 -35.41 14.00 -30.45
C GLU A 929 -35.65 14.76 -29.12
N ALA A 930 -34.58 15.08 -28.39
CA ALA A 930 -34.67 15.87 -27.16
C ALA A 930 -35.22 17.29 -27.43
N LEU A 931 -34.83 17.90 -28.55
CA LEU A 931 -35.34 19.20 -28.97
C LEU A 931 -36.82 19.13 -29.36
N GLU A 932 -37.26 18.07 -30.04
CA GLU A 932 -38.67 17.84 -30.39
C GLU A 932 -39.54 17.63 -29.14
N GLU A 933 -39.04 16.91 -28.12
CA GLU A 933 -39.76 16.77 -26.84
C GLU A 933 -39.93 18.10 -26.11
N LEU A 934 -38.95 19.00 -26.19
CA LEU A 934 -39.03 20.36 -25.63
C LEU A 934 -40.01 21.26 -26.39
N HIS A 935 -40.23 21.02 -27.68
CA HIS A 935 -41.16 21.77 -28.53
C HIS A 935 -42.59 21.22 -28.55
N LYS A 936 -42.84 19.97 -28.12
CA LYS A 936 -44.18 19.38 -27.98
C LYS A 936 -45.04 20.03 -26.88
N ILE A 937 -44.50 21.01 -26.16
CA ILE A 937 -45.22 21.86 -25.19
C ILE A 937 -45.63 23.15 -25.92
N VAL A 938 -46.70 23.04 -26.72
CA VAL A 938 -47.51 24.16 -27.24
C VAL A 938 -48.96 23.88 -26.91
#